data_AF-A0A432I8U5-F1
#
_entry.id   AF-A0A432I8U5-F1
#
_cell.length_a   1.000
_cell.length_b   1.000
_cell.length_c   1.000
_cell.angle_alpha   90.00
_cell.angle_beta   90.00
_cell.angle_gamma   90.00
#
_symmetry.space_group_name_H-M   'P 1'
#
loop_
_entity.id
_entity.type
_entity.pdbx_description
1 polymer ?
#
loop_
_entity_poly.entity_id
_entity_poly.type
_entity_poly.pdbx_seq_one_letter_code
_entity_poly.pdbx_strand_id
1 'polypeptide(L)'
;MNHRIYVEKKDNFAVEAKKLKSELEESLNLKKLEKVRVINIYDIFNLEEGEIEKIKEVVLSEVVVDKTYDDLDLEEKKYIAVEYLPGQFDQRADSAVQCINLISSNTKDLSVKTGKVIIFSGDISENDIERIKKYYINEVEMREKDLSIMLEDDVIPPKDVVIHNGFIYYTEEELENFRKTNGLAMTFGDIKHIQNYFKTEEKRNPSDTEIKVLDTYWSDHCRHTTFETILENITLPKGRFEETLQSAFDEYLESRRNAHGERITKKPITLMDMATISAREMRKKGVIDDVEVSEEINACSVFIDVDVTKNGETEIEKYLLMFKNETHNHPTEIEPFGGASTCIGGAIRDPLSGRAYVYQAIRVTGAANPLEKLEDTLPGKLPQKKITLGAAHGYSSYGNQIGVATSHVTEIYHEGYKAKRMEVGAVVAATPASNVRRETPVAGDKIILLGGKTGRDGCGGATGSSKEHDVNSITTCSAEVQKGNAPEERKIQKLFRNPEVTKLIKKCNDFGAGGVSVAIGELADGLIIDLDKVPVKYKGLDGTELAISESQERMAVVVEDKDVEAFLKLAEKENLEAVEVAIVTEEKRLVMNWRENAIVNLSRDFLDTNGVTGYMNVEIGAPKSEKTPLENVEVSGETLKEKVINKISSLNVASQKGLMEMFDSTIGAGTVLMPFGGKYQLTPTEGSIHKIPLLEGTTDTASAITWGYNPTITEWSPYHGGAYAVIESLAKIVAMGGDYKSVRLSFQEYFERLGDNPTKWGKPFAALLGTQYVMKDFDIPAIGGKDSMSGSFNDIDVPPTIISFAVTKVLASNIISPEFKGNGNNIYLIKHNMTKDLMPNLDELKSNFEFIMKNIEDKKIISAMTVKGGGIVEALAKMSFGNMIGAKVNLDEEELFKLAYGSFIVETPEILENENAILLGKTSENRELIINDEVIKLEELLNNWKKTLNEIFPEIAENSSEGPHLASPTLGEEVANKKEVKPRVKIEHPRVFIPAFPGTNCEYDSMRAFAKEGAIPFTMTFRNLTTKQIEESIDEMAKNIDN
;
A
#
# COMPACT_ATOMS: atom_id res chain seq x y z
N MET A 1 1.31 8.36 41.65
CA MET A 1 2.17 9.57 41.57
C MET A 1 2.36 9.92 40.10
N ASN A 2 2.57 11.20 39.80
CA ASN A 2 2.79 11.66 38.43
C ASN A 2 4.27 12.03 38.28
N HIS A 3 4.91 11.55 37.21
CA HIS A 3 6.33 11.80 36.93
C HIS A 3 6.52 12.25 35.49
N ARG A 4 7.36 13.27 35.28
CA ARG A 4 7.88 13.62 33.96
C ARG A 4 9.33 13.19 33.86
N ILE A 5 9.65 12.37 32.86
CA ILE A 5 11.00 11.87 32.61
C ILE A 5 11.47 12.29 31.22
N TYR A 6 12.72 12.68 31.13
CA TYR A 6 13.38 13.04 29.87
C TYR A 6 14.41 11.99 29.48
N VAL A 7 14.42 11.57 28.21
CA VAL A 7 15.35 10.57 27.68
C VAL A 7 16.02 11.08 26.41
N GLU A 8 17.35 11.13 26.43
CA GLU A 8 18.18 11.62 25.32
C GLU A 8 19.19 10.56 24.88
N LYS A 9 19.30 10.31 23.56
CA LYS A 9 20.38 9.47 23.02
C LYS A 9 21.74 10.15 23.23
N LYS A 10 22.74 9.39 23.68
CA LYS A 10 24.14 9.88 23.78
C LYS A 10 24.63 10.34 22.41
N ASP A 11 25.52 11.33 22.36
CA ASP A 11 25.96 12.02 21.12
C ASP A 11 26.37 11.07 19.97
N ASN A 12 26.99 9.92 20.27
CA ASN A 12 27.38 8.93 19.25
C ASN A 12 26.19 8.23 18.59
N PHE A 13 25.07 8.07 19.31
CA PHE A 13 23.86 7.39 18.89
C PHE A 13 22.70 8.35 18.54
N ALA A 14 22.92 9.66 18.64
CA ALA A 14 21.93 10.71 18.37
C ALA A 14 21.66 10.91 16.86
N VAL A 15 21.35 9.83 16.14
CA VAL A 15 21.12 9.82 14.68
C VAL A 15 19.98 10.75 14.30
N GLU A 16 18.86 10.70 15.03
CA GLU A 16 17.70 11.59 14.80
C GLU A 16 18.08 13.07 14.93
N ALA A 17 18.81 13.43 15.98
CA ALA A 17 19.21 14.82 16.21
C ALA A 17 20.19 15.32 15.13
N LYS A 18 21.13 14.48 14.70
CA LYS A 18 22.05 14.79 13.60
C LYS A 18 21.32 14.94 12.26
N LYS A 19 20.38 14.04 11.96
CA LYS A 19 19.54 14.13 10.75
C LYS A 19 18.70 15.41 10.75
N LEU A 20 18.05 15.73 11.86
CA LEU A 20 17.26 16.96 12.00
C LEU A 20 18.15 18.21 11.83
N LYS A 21 19.38 18.20 12.38
CA LYS A 21 20.34 19.29 12.16
C LYS A 21 20.62 19.52 10.67
N SER A 22 21.02 18.46 9.95
CA SER A 22 21.31 18.52 8.51
C SER A 22 20.07 19.00 7.72
N GLU A 23 18.90 18.45 8.05
CA GLU A 23 17.64 18.83 7.42
C GLU A 23 17.30 20.32 7.61
N LEU A 24 17.49 20.86 8.81
CA LEU A 24 17.26 22.28 9.10
C LEU A 24 18.34 23.19 8.47
N GLU A 25 19.60 22.75 8.41
CA GLU A 25 20.67 23.47 7.73
C GLU A 25 20.41 23.58 6.22
N GLU A 26 19.99 22.48 5.58
CA GLU A 26 19.70 22.42 4.15
C GLU A 26 18.37 23.12 3.80
N SER A 27 17.29 22.79 4.50
CA SER A 27 15.94 23.22 4.13
C SER A 27 15.66 24.67 4.53
N LEU A 28 16.20 25.12 5.66
CA LEU A 28 15.97 26.48 6.18
C LEU A 28 17.20 27.38 6.06
N ASN A 29 18.29 26.90 5.46
CA ASN A 29 19.55 27.63 5.26
C ASN A 29 20.17 28.14 6.59
N LEU A 30 20.04 27.36 7.66
CA LEU A 30 20.51 27.71 9.01
C LEU A 30 21.99 27.38 9.21
N LYS A 31 22.89 27.96 8.40
CA LYS A 31 24.34 27.66 8.40
C LYS A 31 25.09 27.93 9.72
N LYS A 32 24.45 28.61 10.67
CA LYS A 32 24.99 28.94 11.99
C LYS A 32 24.45 28.02 13.11
N LEU A 33 23.65 27.00 12.76
CA LEU A 33 23.18 25.96 13.67
C LEU A 33 24.33 24.99 13.98
N GLU A 34 24.85 25.03 15.21
CA GLU A 34 26.00 24.23 15.60
C GLU A 34 25.60 22.84 16.09
N LYS A 35 24.54 22.75 16.88
CA LYS A 35 24.06 21.48 17.46
C LYS A 35 22.55 21.47 17.63
N VAL A 36 21.96 20.32 17.36
CA VAL A 36 20.57 19.98 17.72
C VAL A 36 20.61 18.85 18.73
N ARG A 37 19.77 18.93 19.76
CA ARG A 37 19.50 17.84 20.70
C ARG A 37 18.02 17.51 20.62
N VAL A 38 17.68 16.22 20.61
CA VAL A 38 16.29 15.74 20.63
C VAL A 38 16.13 14.89 21.88
N ILE A 39 15.20 15.30 22.75
CA ILE A 39 14.95 14.69 24.04
C ILE A 39 13.49 14.23 24.08
N ASN A 40 13.25 12.95 24.31
CA ASN A 40 11.90 12.41 24.48
C ASN A 40 11.38 12.74 25.88
N ILE A 41 10.10 13.09 25.97
CA ILE A 41 9.38 13.36 27.21
C ILE A 41 8.43 12.19 27.47
N TYR A 42 8.39 11.70 28.70
CA TYR A 42 7.40 10.75 29.18
C TYR A 42 6.69 11.34 30.39
N ASP A 43 5.43 11.70 30.22
CA ASP A 43 4.52 12.11 31.29
C ASP A 43 3.74 10.88 31.75
N ILE A 44 4.12 10.34 32.90
CA ILE A 44 3.54 9.12 33.47
C ILE A 44 2.58 9.54 34.59
N PHE A 45 1.33 9.09 34.50
CA PHE A 45 0.28 9.39 35.47
C PHE A 45 -0.12 8.13 36.23
N ASN A 46 -0.54 8.31 37.49
CA ASN A 46 -1.09 7.25 38.32
C ASN A 46 -0.15 6.05 38.59
N LEU A 47 1.17 6.28 38.59
CA LEU A 47 2.17 5.25 38.91
C LEU A 47 2.22 4.93 40.42
N GLU A 48 2.45 3.68 40.80
CA GLU A 48 2.67 3.31 42.20
C GLU A 48 3.99 3.87 42.77
N GLU A 49 4.01 4.10 44.09
CA GLU A 49 5.17 4.68 44.77
C GLU A 49 6.35 3.71 44.77
N GLY A 50 7.53 4.17 44.34
CA GLY A 50 8.78 3.40 44.37
C GLY A 50 9.12 2.62 43.09
N GLU A 51 8.26 2.60 42.07
CA GLU A 51 8.52 1.86 40.82
C GLU A 51 9.30 2.67 39.75
N ILE A 52 9.36 4.00 39.88
CA ILE A 52 9.87 4.90 38.85
C ILE A 52 11.34 4.64 38.46
N GLU A 53 12.21 4.32 39.43
CA GLU A 53 13.63 4.10 39.14
C GLU A 53 13.85 2.84 38.30
N LYS A 54 13.10 1.77 38.56
CA LYS A 54 13.12 0.55 37.76
C LYS A 54 12.58 0.81 36.35
N ILE A 55 11.51 1.60 36.22
CA ILE A 55 10.91 1.96 34.93
C ILE A 55 11.89 2.81 34.10
N LYS A 56 12.61 3.75 34.72
CA LYS A 56 13.64 4.56 34.04
C LYS A 56 14.75 3.69 33.45
N GLU A 57 15.20 2.68 34.18
CA GLU A 57 16.31 1.81 33.77
C GLU A 57 15.90 0.74 32.75
N VAL A 58 14.71 0.14 32.91
CA VAL A 58 14.29 -1.04 32.13
C VAL A 58 13.39 -0.71 30.94
N VAL A 59 12.56 0.34 31.06
CA VAL A 59 11.51 0.64 30.06
C VAL A 59 11.83 1.88 29.25
N LEU A 60 12.14 3.01 29.92
CA LEU A 60 12.20 4.30 29.23
C LEU A 60 13.52 4.55 28.52
N SER A 61 14.60 3.87 28.93
CA SER A 61 15.94 4.12 28.42
C SER A 61 16.75 2.84 28.22
N GLU A 62 17.58 2.83 27.19
CA GLU A 62 18.62 1.84 27.01
C GLU A 62 19.91 2.40 27.65
N VAL A 63 20.22 2.03 28.88
CA VAL A 63 21.31 2.61 29.71
C VAL A 63 22.66 2.74 28.97
N VAL A 64 22.95 1.84 28.03
CA VAL A 64 24.17 1.85 27.22
C VAL A 64 24.22 3.01 26.23
N VAL A 65 23.07 3.44 25.68
CA VAL A 65 23.00 4.44 24.59
C VAL A 65 22.21 5.70 24.96
N ASP A 66 21.46 5.69 26.06
CA ASP A 66 20.60 6.80 26.50
C ASP A 66 21.11 7.46 27.78
N LYS A 67 20.65 8.69 28.01
CA LYS A 67 20.74 9.44 29.26
C LYS A 67 19.33 9.78 29.71
N THR A 68 19.07 9.63 31.00
CA THR A 68 17.75 9.86 31.60
C THR A 68 17.84 10.99 32.62
N TYR A 69 16.86 11.89 32.62
CA TYR A 69 16.81 13.05 33.49
C TYR A 69 15.42 13.21 34.12
N ASP A 70 15.39 13.63 35.39
CA ASP A 70 14.16 14.02 36.10
C ASP A 70 13.79 15.49 35.84
N ASP A 71 14.77 16.30 35.48
CA ASP A 71 14.60 17.71 35.15
C ASP A 71 15.54 18.12 34.02
N LEU A 72 15.14 19.14 33.26
CA LEU A 72 15.89 19.62 32.11
C LEU A 72 16.14 21.11 32.28
N ASP A 73 17.40 21.50 32.48
CA ASP A 73 17.80 22.91 32.48
C ASP A 73 17.63 23.49 31.07
N LEU A 74 16.68 24.41 30.92
CA LEU A 74 16.37 25.14 29.69
C LEU A 74 16.64 26.65 29.82
N GLU A 75 17.26 27.09 30.92
CA GLU A 75 17.55 28.51 31.14
C GLU A 75 18.52 29.02 30.06
N GLU A 76 18.21 30.17 29.46
CA GLU A 76 18.95 30.80 28.35
C GLU A 76 19.10 29.94 27.07
N LYS A 77 18.44 28.77 26.98
CA LYS A 77 18.49 27.90 25.79
C LYS A 77 17.32 28.19 24.86
N LYS A 78 17.58 28.09 23.55
CA LYS A 78 16.53 28.12 22.52
C LYS A 78 16.01 26.71 22.30
N TYR A 79 14.70 26.52 22.45
CA TYR A 79 14.08 25.21 22.28
C TYR A 79 12.66 25.32 21.76
N ILE A 80 12.15 24.21 21.25
CA ILE A 80 10.72 23.97 21.06
C ILE A 80 10.35 22.69 21.80
N ALA A 81 9.15 22.65 22.37
CA ALA A 81 8.58 21.46 22.99
C ALA A 81 7.29 21.10 22.26
N VAL A 82 7.11 19.83 21.93
CA VAL A 82 5.97 19.35 21.14
C VAL A 82 5.37 18.10 21.74
N GLU A 83 4.07 17.91 21.53
CA GLU A 83 3.33 16.69 21.87
C GLU A 83 2.26 16.42 20.81
N TYR A 84 1.76 15.18 20.78
CA TYR A 84 0.64 14.82 19.92
C TYR A 84 -0.66 15.52 20.37
N LEU A 85 -1.54 15.79 19.40
CA LEU A 85 -2.90 16.24 19.71
C LEU A 85 -3.68 15.15 20.47
N PRO A 86 -4.59 15.52 21.40
CA PRO A 86 -5.44 14.55 22.09
C PRO A 86 -6.21 13.65 21.11
N GLY A 87 -6.22 12.35 21.38
CA GLY A 87 -6.90 11.35 20.55
C GLY A 87 -6.04 10.72 19.45
N GLN A 88 -4.90 11.31 19.10
CA GLN A 88 -3.96 10.70 18.15
C GLN A 88 -3.28 9.46 18.75
N PHE A 89 -3.02 8.44 17.91
CA PHE A 89 -2.31 7.25 18.36
C PHE A 89 -0.82 7.54 18.58
N ASP A 90 -0.39 7.49 19.84
CA ASP A 90 1.00 7.60 20.24
C ASP A 90 1.58 6.20 20.50
N GLN A 91 2.23 5.64 19.48
CA GLN A 91 2.87 4.32 19.56
C GLN A 91 3.91 4.23 20.68
N ARG A 92 4.61 5.34 20.99
CA ARG A 92 5.62 5.36 22.05
C ARG A 92 4.96 5.33 23.42
N ALA A 93 3.88 6.07 23.61
CA ALA A 93 3.07 5.99 24.83
C ALA A 93 2.50 4.59 25.05
N ASP A 94 1.87 4.02 24.01
CA ASP A 94 1.28 2.68 24.08
C ASP A 94 2.33 1.61 24.43
N SER A 95 3.47 1.63 23.76
CA SER A 95 4.59 0.73 24.04
C SER A 95 5.11 0.89 25.47
N ALA A 96 5.23 2.13 25.96
CA ALA A 96 5.66 2.39 27.34
C ALA A 96 4.66 1.84 28.36
N VAL A 97 3.36 2.02 28.16
CA VAL A 97 2.30 1.44 29.01
C VAL A 97 2.41 -0.08 29.03
N GLN A 98 2.50 -0.73 27.86
CA GLN A 98 2.64 -2.18 27.77
C GLN A 98 3.88 -2.69 28.52
N CYS A 99 5.03 -2.04 28.35
CA CYS A 99 6.27 -2.43 29.04
C CYS A 99 6.20 -2.21 30.55
N ILE A 100 5.59 -1.13 31.03
CA ILE A 100 5.38 -0.89 32.47
C ILE A 100 4.48 -1.99 33.06
N ASN A 101 3.41 -2.37 32.35
CA ASN A 101 2.49 -3.43 32.77
C ASN A 101 3.17 -4.80 32.92
N LEU A 102 4.30 -5.06 32.25
CA LEU A 102 5.05 -6.31 32.39
C LEU A 102 5.85 -6.40 33.69
N ILE A 103 6.16 -5.26 34.33
CA ILE A 103 7.09 -5.21 35.47
C ILE A 103 6.47 -4.66 36.76
N SER A 104 5.26 -4.12 36.68
CA SER A 104 4.48 -3.51 37.76
C SER A 104 3.20 -4.30 38.04
N SER A 105 2.84 -4.46 39.31
CA SER A 105 1.75 -5.35 39.73
C SER A 105 0.34 -4.71 39.72
N ASN A 106 0.23 -3.37 39.65
CA ASN A 106 -1.05 -2.67 39.68
C ASN A 106 -1.01 -1.38 38.84
N THR A 107 -1.46 -1.49 37.59
CA THR A 107 -1.39 -0.42 36.58
C THR A 107 -2.76 -0.05 36.00
N LYS A 108 -3.84 -0.37 36.71
CA LYS A 108 -5.21 -0.35 36.17
C LYS A 108 -5.68 1.01 35.64
N ASP A 109 -5.12 2.10 36.19
CA ASP A 109 -5.39 3.49 35.78
C ASP A 109 -4.11 4.21 35.28
N LEU A 110 -3.05 3.46 34.95
CA LEU A 110 -1.80 4.02 34.43
C LEU A 110 -2.03 4.65 33.05
N SER A 111 -1.56 5.88 32.86
CA SER A 111 -1.53 6.51 31.54
C SER A 111 -0.16 7.14 31.28
N VAL A 112 0.26 7.14 30.02
CA VAL A 112 1.51 7.77 29.57
C VAL A 112 1.17 8.70 28.42
N LYS A 113 1.70 9.93 28.45
CA LYS A 113 1.76 10.83 27.30
C LYS A 113 3.21 11.05 26.91
N THR A 114 3.51 11.11 25.62
CA THR A 114 4.86 11.44 25.18
C THR A 114 4.94 12.73 24.39
N GLY A 115 6.15 13.26 24.29
CA GLY A 115 6.47 14.47 23.54
C GLY A 115 7.96 14.57 23.28
N LYS A 116 8.39 15.69 22.72
CA LYS A 116 9.81 15.96 22.48
C LYS A 116 10.17 17.38 22.88
N VAL A 117 11.34 17.56 23.47
CA VAL A 117 12.04 18.85 23.56
C VAL A 117 13.18 18.83 22.56
N ILE A 118 13.24 19.85 21.70
CA ILE A 118 14.31 20.02 20.71
C ILE A 118 15.07 21.28 21.08
N ILE A 119 16.35 21.12 21.43
CA ILE A 119 17.20 22.22 21.86
C ILE A 119 18.19 22.56 20.75
N PHE A 120 18.34 23.85 20.48
CA PHE A 120 19.20 24.37 19.42
C PHE A 120 20.38 25.14 20.02
N SER A 121 21.57 24.94 19.47
CA SER A 121 22.80 25.66 19.83
C SER A 121 23.40 26.33 18.59
N GLY A 122 23.99 27.51 18.77
CA GLY A 122 24.54 28.34 17.70
C GLY A 122 23.88 29.73 17.63
N ASP A 123 24.27 30.52 16.64
CA ASP A 123 23.74 31.88 16.42
C ASP A 123 22.45 31.81 15.59
N ILE A 124 21.34 31.58 16.28
CA ILE A 124 20.00 31.37 15.72
C ILE A 124 19.07 32.47 16.25
N SER A 125 18.37 33.18 15.36
CA SER A 125 17.46 34.26 15.77
C SER A 125 16.10 33.71 16.25
N GLU A 126 15.29 34.54 16.92
CA GLU A 126 13.89 34.17 17.24
C GLU A 126 13.07 33.88 15.96
N ASN A 127 13.34 34.63 14.89
CA ASN A 127 12.70 34.40 13.60
C ASN A 127 13.06 33.02 13.00
N ASP A 128 14.27 32.53 13.25
CA ASP A 128 14.65 31.18 12.82
C ASP A 128 13.94 30.10 13.64
N ILE A 129 13.70 30.33 14.94
CA ILE A 129 12.87 29.42 15.76
C ILE A 129 11.45 29.34 15.22
N GLU A 130 10.82 30.46 14.86
CA GLU A 130 9.49 30.47 14.26
C GLU A 130 9.45 29.73 12.90
N ARG A 131 10.51 29.87 12.09
CA ARG A 131 10.65 29.09 10.85
C ARG A 131 10.81 27.60 11.11
N ILE A 132 11.56 27.21 12.14
CA ILE A 132 11.69 25.81 12.57
C ILE A 132 10.35 25.27 13.06
N LYS A 133 9.60 26.02 13.88
CA LYS A 133 8.26 25.63 14.34
C LYS A 133 7.34 25.34 13.17
N LYS A 134 7.24 26.27 12.21
CA LYS A 134 6.43 26.11 11.00
C LYS A 134 6.85 24.92 10.13
N TYR A 135 8.14 24.57 10.15
CA TYR A 135 8.68 23.44 9.39
C TYR A 135 8.42 22.09 10.09
N TYR A 136 8.66 22.04 11.41
CA TYR A 136 8.66 20.82 12.21
C TYR A 136 7.26 20.42 12.67
N ILE A 137 6.47 21.38 13.16
CA ILE A 137 5.13 21.12 13.73
C ILE A 137 4.13 20.98 12.58
N ASN A 138 3.62 19.76 12.38
CA ASN A 138 2.42 19.57 11.60
C ASN A 138 1.20 19.82 12.51
N GLU A 139 0.49 20.92 12.30
CA GLU A 139 -0.66 21.33 13.12
C GLU A 139 -1.82 20.31 13.11
N VAL A 140 -1.83 19.39 12.14
CA VAL A 140 -2.79 18.29 12.04
C VAL A 140 -2.52 17.18 13.07
N GLU A 141 -1.28 17.06 13.55
CA GLU A 141 -0.82 15.90 14.32
C GLU A 141 -0.26 16.31 15.69
N MET A 142 0.43 17.45 15.75
CA MET A 142 1.21 17.88 16.89
C MET A 142 0.88 19.32 17.28
N ARG A 143 1.02 19.61 18.56
CA ARG A 143 0.97 20.98 19.10
C ARG A 143 2.21 21.28 19.92
N GLU A 144 2.45 22.56 20.17
CA GLU A 144 3.43 22.95 21.18
C GLU A 144 3.02 22.44 22.56
N LYS A 145 3.95 21.85 23.29
CA LYS A 145 3.78 21.35 24.65
C LYS A 145 4.18 22.42 25.65
N ASP A 146 3.26 22.78 26.55
CA ASP A 146 3.60 23.58 27.72
C ASP A 146 4.25 22.70 28.80
N LEU A 147 5.56 22.87 28.99
CA LEU A 147 6.32 22.12 29.99
C LEU A 147 5.95 22.47 31.44
N SER A 148 5.17 23.52 31.70
CA SER A 148 4.66 23.81 33.04
C SER A 148 3.40 23.02 33.40
N ILE A 149 2.73 22.43 32.40
CA ILE A 149 1.46 21.73 32.56
C ILE A 149 1.69 20.21 32.51
N MET A 150 1.10 19.49 33.45
CA MET A 150 1.07 18.03 33.49
C MET A 150 -0.34 17.56 33.85
N LEU A 151 -1.19 17.40 32.83
CA LEU A 151 -2.61 17.08 32.97
C LEU A 151 -3.02 15.89 32.09
N GLU A 152 -3.89 15.03 32.63
CA GLU A 152 -4.65 14.07 31.84
C GLU A 152 -5.73 14.81 31.02
N ASP A 153 -6.20 14.20 29.93
CA ASP A 153 -7.29 14.78 29.14
C ASP A 153 -8.63 14.58 29.86
N ASP A 154 -9.45 15.64 29.92
CA ASP A 154 -10.77 15.59 30.54
C ASP A 154 -11.71 14.63 29.79
N VAL A 155 -12.28 13.66 30.51
CA VAL A 155 -13.34 12.80 29.97
C VAL A 155 -14.68 13.51 30.05
N ILE A 156 -15.08 14.15 28.94
CA ILE A 156 -16.41 14.77 28.81
C ILE A 156 -17.43 13.65 28.51
N PRO A 157 -18.55 13.54 29.28
CA PRO A 157 -19.61 12.59 28.95
C PRO A 157 -20.19 12.89 27.56
N PRO A 158 -20.40 11.87 26.70
CA PRO A 158 -20.92 12.11 25.36
C PRO A 158 -22.39 12.54 25.42
N LYS A 159 -22.73 13.49 24.54
CA LYS A 159 -24.10 14.00 24.37
C LYS A 159 -24.98 12.96 23.68
N ASP A 160 -26.28 13.09 23.86
CA ASP A 160 -27.24 12.27 23.12
C ASP A 160 -27.27 12.66 21.64
N VAL A 161 -27.57 11.69 20.77
CA VAL A 161 -27.69 11.90 19.32
C VAL A 161 -28.88 12.82 19.02
N VAL A 162 -28.66 13.83 18.19
CA VAL A 162 -29.68 14.81 17.82
C VAL A 162 -30.70 14.19 16.84
N ILE A 163 -31.99 14.51 17.03
CA ILE A 163 -33.04 14.24 16.03
C ILE A 163 -33.35 15.52 15.27
N HIS A 164 -33.32 15.46 13.93
CA HIS A 164 -33.53 16.62 13.05
C HIS A 164 -35.02 16.94 12.91
N ASN A 165 -35.60 17.51 13.98
CA ASN A 165 -37.03 17.83 14.03
C ASN A 165 -37.46 18.80 12.93
N GLY A 166 -38.48 18.40 12.15
CA GLY A 166 -39.01 19.19 11.05
C GLY A 166 -38.38 18.90 9.69
N PHE A 167 -37.33 18.09 9.62
CA PHE A 167 -36.63 17.71 8.39
C PHE A 167 -37.58 17.25 7.28
N ILE A 168 -38.59 16.42 7.59
CA ILE A 168 -39.57 15.90 6.62
C ILE A 168 -40.50 16.97 6.01
N TYR A 169 -40.45 18.20 6.55
CA TYR A 169 -41.22 19.36 6.11
C TYR A 169 -40.36 20.52 5.61
N TYR A 170 -39.03 20.39 5.62
CA TYR A 170 -38.14 21.41 5.07
C TYR A 170 -38.48 21.71 3.61
N THR A 171 -38.49 23.00 3.29
CA THR A 171 -38.51 23.50 1.92
C THR A 171 -37.20 23.16 1.21
N GLU A 172 -37.18 23.29 -0.12
CA GLU A 172 -35.96 23.03 -0.90
C GLU A 172 -34.78 23.94 -0.47
N GLU A 173 -35.07 25.19 -0.10
CA GLU A 173 -34.07 26.14 0.42
C GLU A 173 -33.51 25.68 1.78
N GLU A 174 -34.38 25.24 2.69
CA GLU A 174 -33.97 24.72 4.00
C GLU A 174 -33.16 23.42 3.89
N LEU A 175 -33.50 22.53 2.95
CA LEU A 175 -32.74 21.32 2.67
C LEU A 175 -31.33 21.63 2.13
N GLU A 176 -31.22 22.56 1.19
CA GLU A 176 -29.92 22.94 0.65
C GLU A 176 -29.06 23.65 1.71
N ASN A 177 -29.68 24.47 2.56
CA ASN A 177 -28.98 25.08 3.70
C ASN A 177 -28.54 24.03 4.73
N PHE A 178 -29.38 23.03 5.01
CA PHE A 178 -29.05 21.90 5.87
C PHE A 178 -27.84 21.12 5.33
N ARG A 179 -27.83 20.81 4.03
CA ARG A 179 -26.73 20.12 3.35
C ARG A 179 -25.41 20.87 3.49
N LYS A 180 -25.41 22.18 3.21
CA LYS A 180 -24.22 23.05 3.31
C LYS A 180 -23.73 23.18 4.75
N THR A 181 -24.63 23.44 5.70
CA THR A 181 -24.26 23.69 7.10
C THR A 181 -23.70 22.44 7.77
N ASN A 182 -24.18 21.25 7.39
CA ASN A 182 -23.67 19.98 7.91
C ASN A 182 -22.48 19.40 7.11
N GLY A 183 -22.05 20.09 6.06
CA GLY A 183 -20.90 19.71 5.23
C GLY A 183 -21.04 18.34 4.55
N LEU A 184 -22.26 17.94 4.17
CA LEU A 184 -22.54 16.63 3.59
C LEU A 184 -21.99 16.53 2.15
N ALA A 185 -21.44 15.38 1.79
CA ALA A 185 -20.89 15.13 0.45
C ALA A 185 -21.99 14.78 -0.57
N MET A 186 -23.11 14.25 -0.10
CA MET A 186 -24.30 13.95 -0.90
C MET A 186 -24.78 15.12 -1.78
N THR A 187 -25.39 14.79 -2.92
CA THR A 187 -26.01 15.77 -3.81
C THR A 187 -27.34 16.28 -3.22
N PHE A 188 -27.85 17.40 -3.76
CA PHE A 188 -29.19 17.88 -3.39
C PHE A 188 -30.28 16.83 -3.71
N GLY A 189 -30.10 16.05 -4.78
CA GLY A 189 -31.01 14.97 -5.16
C GLY A 189 -31.08 13.88 -4.08
N ASP A 190 -29.93 13.50 -3.53
CA ASP A 190 -29.85 12.50 -2.46
C ASP A 190 -30.55 12.96 -1.19
N ILE A 191 -30.30 14.20 -0.76
CA ILE A 191 -30.96 14.79 0.42
C ILE A 191 -32.48 14.83 0.25
N LYS A 192 -32.97 15.17 -0.96
CA LYS A 192 -34.39 15.14 -1.27
C LYS A 192 -34.95 13.71 -1.27
N HIS A 193 -34.18 12.72 -1.74
CA HIS A 193 -34.56 11.32 -1.67
C HIS A 193 -34.69 10.82 -0.22
N ILE A 194 -33.73 11.19 0.64
CA ILE A 194 -33.77 10.92 2.08
C ILE A 194 -34.99 11.56 2.73
N GLN A 195 -35.25 12.86 2.46
CA GLN A 195 -36.45 13.52 2.98
C GLN A 195 -37.72 12.77 2.60
N ASN A 196 -37.84 12.36 1.32
CA ASN A 196 -39.01 11.63 0.86
C ASN A 196 -39.17 10.29 1.58
N TYR A 197 -38.11 9.49 1.71
CA TYR A 197 -38.14 8.23 2.44
C TYR A 197 -38.62 8.39 3.88
N PHE A 198 -38.02 9.32 4.63
CA PHE A 198 -38.39 9.57 6.02
C PHE A 198 -39.82 10.12 6.15
N LYS A 199 -40.29 10.88 5.16
CA LYS A 199 -41.64 11.44 5.13
C LYS A 199 -42.72 10.42 4.79
N THR A 200 -42.50 9.57 3.78
CA THR A 200 -43.54 8.70 3.22
C THR A 200 -43.52 7.29 3.80
N GLU A 201 -42.33 6.74 4.04
CA GLU A 201 -42.15 5.34 4.46
C GLU A 201 -41.98 5.24 5.97
N GLU A 202 -40.95 5.87 6.53
CA GLU A 202 -40.64 5.80 7.97
C GLU A 202 -41.58 6.67 8.84
N LYS A 203 -42.16 7.73 8.25
CA LYS A 203 -43.11 8.67 8.89
C LYS A 203 -42.58 9.28 10.19
N ARG A 204 -41.28 9.57 10.23
CA ARG A 204 -40.56 10.18 11.37
C ARG A 204 -39.42 11.05 10.86
N ASN A 205 -38.88 11.90 11.73
CA ASN A 205 -37.64 12.61 11.41
C ASN A 205 -36.43 11.68 11.60
N PRO A 206 -35.36 11.87 10.79
CA PRO A 206 -34.11 11.13 10.94
C PRO A 206 -33.31 11.60 12.16
N SER A 207 -32.52 10.70 12.72
CA SER A 207 -31.42 11.07 13.61
C SER A 207 -30.25 11.67 12.82
N ASP A 208 -29.37 12.38 13.50
CA ASP A 208 -28.12 12.85 12.90
C ASP A 208 -27.25 11.68 12.43
N THR A 209 -27.19 10.60 13.22
CA THR A 209 -26.45 9.38 12.86
C THR A 209 -26.99 8.78 11.56
N GLU A 210 -28.30 8.72 11.34
CA GLU A 210 -28.87 8.20 10.09
C GLU A 210 -28.47 9.02 8.87
N ILE A 211 -28.46 10.35 8.99
CA ILE A 211 -27.98 11.23 7.91
C ILE A 211 -26.50 10.98 7.63
N LYS A 212 -25.66 10.84 8.67
CA LYS A 212 -24.22 10.61 8.52
C LYS A 212 -23.89 9.22 7.98
N VAL A 213 -24.64 8.19 8.39
CA VAL A 213 -24.53 6.83 7.84
C VAL A 213 -24.87 6.85 6.36
N LEU A 214 -25.96 7.51 5.95
CA LEU A 214 -26.35 7.64 4.54
C LEU A 214 -25.32 8.45 3.72
N ASP A 215 -24.81 9.56 4.27
CA ASP A 215 -23.76 10.38 3.62
C ASP A 215 -22.49 9.56 3.35
N THR A 216 -22.18 8.63 4.25
CA THR A 216 -21.00 7.77 4.12
C THR A 216 -21.26 6.60 3.17
N TYR A 217 -22.38 5.89 3.33
CA TYR A 217 -22.78 4.77 2.46
C TYR A 217 -22.90 5.18 1.00
N TRP A 218 -23.41 6.38 0.72
CA TRP A 218 -23.63 6.88 -0.63
C TRP A 218 -22.49 7.77 -1.14
N SER A 219 -21.39 7.88 -0.40
CA SER A 219 -20.21 8.62 -0.84
C SER A 219 -19.56 7.97 -2.07
N ASP A 220 -18.85 8.79 -2.85
CA ASP A 220 -18.13 8.30 -4.04
C ASP A 220 -17.08 7.24 -3.68
N HIS A 221 -16.46 7.37 -2.50
CA HIS A 221 -15.45 6.41 -2.02
C HIS A 221 -16.02 5.01 -1.75
N CYS A 222 -17.25 4.91 -1.23
CA CYS A 222 -17.87 3.62 -0.92
C CYS A 222 -18.61 3.01 -2.11
N ARG A 223 -19.19 3.83 -2.99
CA ARG A 223 -20.08 3.37 -4.07
C ARG A 223 -19.49 3.52 -5.48
N HIS A 224 -18.37 4.24 -5.63
CA HIS A 224 -17.84 4.59 -6.94
C HIS A 224 -18.91 5.30 -7.79
N THR A 225 -19.63 6.28 -7.21
CA THR A 225 -20.72 7.03 -7.90
C THR A 225 -20.28 7.61 -9.24
N THR A 226 -19.04 8.07 -9.32
CA THR A 226 -18.41 8.56 -10.55
C THR A 226 -18.34 7.43 -11.59
N PHE A 227 -17.90 6.24 -11.19
CA PHE A 227 -17.82 5.08 -12.09
C PHE A 227 -19.17 4.48 -12.46
N GLU A 228 -20.20 4.65 -11.62
CA GLU A 228 -21.59 4.22 -11.86
C GLU A 228 -22.45 5.28 -12.55
N THR A 229 -21.91 6.47 -12.81
CA THR A 229 -22.60 7.54 -13.54
C THR A 229 -22.90 7.09 -14.98
N ILE A 230 -24.15 7.31 -15.43
CA ILE A 230 -24.59 6.95 -16.77
C ILE A 230 -23.97 7.90 -17.79
N LEU A 231 -23.27 7.33 -18.77
CA LEU A 231 -22.58 8.08 -19.82
C LEU A 231 -23.42 8.12 -21.10
N GLU A 232 -23.74 9.33 -21.54
CA GLU A 232 -24.56 9.61 -22.73
C GLU A 232 -23.76 10.42 -23.77
N ASN A 233 -24.29 10.49 -25.01
CA ASN A 233 -23.76 11.33 -26.09
C ASN A 233 -22.23 11.24 -26.29
N ILE A 234 -21.68 10.02 -26.29
CA ILE A 234 -20.24 9.75 -26.39
C ILE A 234 -19.73 10.28 -27.74
N THR A 235 -18.84 11.27 -27.67
CA THR A 235 -18.25 11.93 -28.84
C THR A 235 -16.77 11.55 -28.96
N LEU A 236 -16.40 10.99 -30.11
CA LEU A 236 -15.02 10.62 -30.44
C LEU A 236 -14.31 11.77 -31.17
N PRO A 237 -12.97 11.92 -31.03
CA PRO A 237 -12.24 12.98 -31.69
C PRO A 237 -12.14 12.70 -33.20
N LYS A 238 -12.18 13.76 -34.00
CA LYS A 238 -11.92 13.69 -35.44
C LYS A 238 -10.42 13.76 -35.71
N GLY A 239 -9.96 13.12 -36.79
CA GLY A 239 -8.59 13.22 -37.28
C GLY A 239 -7.85 11.88 -37.37
N ARG A 240 -6.52 11.87 -37.16
CA ARG A 240 -5.65 10.70 -37.41
C ARG A 240 -6.13 9.42 -36.73
N PHE A 241 -6.63 9.52 -35.51
CA PHE A 241 -6.97 8.36 -34.67
C PHE A 241 -8.48 8.04 -34.66
N GLU A 242 -9.29 8.70 -35.48
CA GLU A 242 -10.75 8.57 -35.48
C GLU A 242 -11.20 7.13 -35.77
N GLU A 243 -10.69 6.53 -36.85
CA GLU A 243 -11.03 5.14 -37.22
C GLU A 243 -10.63 4.14 -36.13
N THR A 244 -9.44 4.30 -35.55
CA THR A 244 -8.91 3.41 -34.51
C THR A 244 -9.71 3.49 -33.21
N LEU A 245 -10.07 4.70 -32.77
CA LEU A 245 -10.91 4.90 -31.59
C LEU A 245 -12.35 4.41 -31.83
N GLN A 246 -12.90 4.64 -33.03
CA GLN A 246 -14.22 4.13 -33.40
C GLN A 246 -14.25 2.61 -33.39
N SER A 247 -13.23 1.94 -33.94
CA SER A 247 -13.11 0.49 -33.91
C SER A 247 -13.05 -0.04 -32.48
N ALA A 248 -12.21 0.55 -31.62
CA ALA A 248 -12.11 0.16 -30.21
C ALA A 248 -13.43 0.34 -29.45
N PHE A 249 -14.16 1.42 -29.73
CA PHE A 249 -15.46 1.67 -29.13
C PHE A 249 -16.54 0.70 -29.64
N ASP A 250 -16.57 0.40 -30.94
CA ASP A 250 -17.49 -0.59 -31.53
C ASP A 250 -17.24 -2.00 -30.96
N GLU A 251 -15.97 -2.35 -30.77
CA GLU A 251 -15.55 -3.59 -30.12
C GLU A 251 -16.00 -3.65 -28.66
N TYR A 252 -15.89 -2.56 -27.91
CA TYR A 252 -16.45 -2.46 -26.57
C TYR A 252 -17.97 -2.70 -26.60
N LEU A 253 -18.71 -2.05 -27.50
CA LEU A 253 -20.15 -2.26 -27.64
C LEU A 253 -20.52 -3.71 -28.01
N GLU A 254 -19.69 -4.39 -28.80
CA GLU A 254 -19.84 -5.81 -29.08
C GLU A 254 -19.62 -6.67 -27.82
N SER A 255 -18.54 -6.44 -27.08
CA SER A 255 -18.28 -7.10 -25.80
C SER A 255 -19.44 -6.92 -24.82
N ARG A 256 -20.08 -5.74 -24.80
CA ARG A 256 -21.31 -5.49 -24.02
C ARG A 256 -22.47 -6.38 -24.44
N ARG A 257 -22.71 -6.50 -25.75
CA ARG A 257 -23.78 -7.38 -26.29
C ARG A 257 -23.51 -8.83 -25.90
N ASN A 258 -22.27 -9.27 -26.01
CA ASN A 258 -21.87 -10.63 -25.66
C ASN A 258 -22.03 -10.91 -24.17
N ALA A 259 -21.53 -10.02 -23.30
CA ALA A 259 -21.61 -10.19 -21.85
C ALA A 259 -23.06 -10.10 -21.33
N HIS A 260 -23.78 -9.02 -21.63
CA HIS A 260 -25.07 -8.72 -21.02
C HIS A 260 -26.25 -9.46 -21.67
N GLY A 261 -26.16 -9.78 -22.97
CA GLY A 261 -27.25 -10.40 -23.71
C GLY A 261 -28.56 -9.62 -23.60
N GLU A 262 -29.65 -10.29 -23.24
CA GLU A 262 -30.98 -9.67 -23.09
C GLU A 262 -31.04 -8.57 -22.02
N ARG A 263 -30.09 -8.55 -21.07
CA ARG A 263 -30.05 -7.54 -19.99
C ARG A 263 -29.41 -6.22 -20.41
N ILE A 264 -28.92 -6.09 -21.65
CA ILE A 264 -28.22 -4.88 -22.12
C ILE A 264 -29.06 -3.60 -21.97
N THR A 265 -30.38 -3.68 -22.11
CA THR A 265 -31.29 -2.54 -21.93
C THR A 265 -31.39 -2.04 -20.49
N LYS A 266 -31.00 -2.87 -19.52
CA LYS A 266 -30.95 -2.55 -18.08
C LYS A 266 -29.53 -2.26 -17.60
N LYS A 267 -28.54 -2.27 -18.50
CA LYS A 267 -27.14 -2.05 -18.19
C LYS A 267 -26.65 -0.83 -18.98
N PRO A 268 -26.66 0.38 -18.38
CA PRO A 268 -26.18 1.59 -19.05
C PRO A 268 -24.66 1.54 -19.27
N ILE A 269 -24.15 2.40 -20.16
CA ILE A 269 -22.71 2.61 -20.30
C ILE A 269 -22.25 3.44 -19.09
N THR A 270 -21.32 2.89 -18.33
CA THR A 270 -20.67 3.57 -17.19
C THR A 270 -19.18 3.23 -17.22
N LEU A 271 -18.33 3.94 -16.49
CA LEU A 271 -16.90 3.56 -16.39
C LEU A 271 -16.75 2.20 -15.70
N MET A 272 -17.61 1.87 -14.73
CA MET A 272 -17.65 0.54 -14.09
C MET A 272 -18.00 -0.57 -15.09
N ASP A 273 -18.94 -0.32 -16.00
CA ASP A 273 -19.26 -1.27 -17.06
C ASP A 273 -18.04 -1.48 -17.98
N MET A 274 -17.36 -0.40 -18.36
CA MET A 274 -16.12 -0.48 -19.16
C MET A 274 -15.01 -1.24 -18.44
N ALA A 275 -14.78 -1.00 -17.16
CA ALA A 275 -13.72 -1.69 -16.39
C ALA A 275 -13.98 -3.20 -16.27
N THR A 276 -15.24 -3.61 -16.15
CA THR A 276 -15.60 -5.01 -15.85
C THR A 276 -15.99 -5.85 -17.06
N ILE A 277 -16.15 -5.25 -18.26
CA ILE A 277 -16.79 -5.95 -19.38
C ILE A 277 -16.00 -7.14 -19.92
N SER A 278 -14.68 -7.01 -20.02
CA SER A 278 -13.79 -8.10 -20.48
C SER A 278 -13.92 -9.33 -19.59
N ALA A 279 -13.84 -9.15 -18.26
CA ALA A 279 -14.02 -10.25 -17.31
C ALA A 279 -15.41 -10.90 -17.39
N ARG A 280 -16.46 -10.10 -17.62
CA ARG A 280 -17.83 -10.61 -17.76
C ARG A 280 -18.00 -11.42 -19.04
N GLU A 281 -17.48 -10.93 -20.16
CA GLU A 281 -17.54 -11.62 -21.45
C GLU A 281 -16.74 -12.93 -21.42
N MET A 282 -15.49 -12.89 -20.97
CA MET A 282 -14.60 -14.05 -20.93
C MET A 282 -15.12 -15.16 -19.99
N ARG A 283 -15.68 -14.78 -18.83
CA ARG A 283 -16.38 -15.74 -17.95
C ARG A 283 -17.55 -16.42 -18.65
N LYS A 284 -18.38 -15.65 -19.36
CA LYS A 284 -19.52 -16.20 -20.09
C LYS A 284 -19.12 -17.12 -21.24
N LYS A 285 -17.97 -16.86 -21.88
CA LYS A 285 -17.36 -17.74 -22.90
C LYS A 285 -16.65 -18.97 -22.32
N GLY A 286 -16.43 -19.01 -20.99
CA GLY A 286 -15.70 -20.10 -20.33
C GLY A 286 -14.18 -20.06 -20.54
N VAL A 287 -13.61 -18.89 -20.82
CA VAL A 287 -12.16 -18.71 -21.07
C VAL A 287 -11.38 -18.54 -19.76
N ILE A 288 -12.05 -18.10 -18.69
CA ILE A 288 -11.45 -17.92 -17.36
C ILE A 288 -12.28 -18.68 -16.30
N ASP A 289 -11.84 -19.90 -15.98
CA ASP A 289 -12.48 -20.82 -15.02
C ASP A 289 -11.77 -20.86 -13.65
N ASP A 290 -10.65 -20.16 -13.53
CA ASP A 290 -9.84 -20.03 -12.32
C ASP A 290 -10.31 -18.93 -11.37
N VAL A 291 -11.12 -17.97 -11.82
CA VAL A 291 -11.58 -16.85 -10.99
C VAL A 291 -12.62 -17.31 -9.97
N GLU A 292 -12.40 -16.99 -8.69
CA GLU A 292 -13.36 -17.28 -7.62
C GLU A 292 -14.65 -16.47 -7.82
N VAL A 293 -15.81 -17.12 -7.68
CA VAL A 293 -17.12 -16.46 -7.71
C VAL A 293 -17.72 -16.55 -6.31
N SER A 294 -17.84 -15.39 -5.66
CA SER A 294 -18.32 -15.26 -4.28
C SER A 294 -19.15 -13.98 -4.13
N GLU A 295 -20.01 -13.93 -3.11
CA GLU A 295 -20.65 -12.67 -2.66
C GLU A 295 -19.72 -11.86 -1.73
N GLU A 296 -18.57 -12.42 -1.40
CA GLU A 296 -17.53 -11.84 -0.55
C GLU A 296 -16.27 -11.62 -1.40
N ILE A 297 -16.14 -10.42 -1.99
CA ILE A 297 -15.04 -10.07 -2.90
C ILE A 297 -14.50 -8.68 -2.52
N ASN A 298 -13.58 -8.62 -1.55
CA ASN A 298 -12.85 -7.39 -1.23
C ASN A 298 -11.49 -7.34 -1.96
N ALA A 299 -10.99 -8.51 -2.38
CA ALA A 299 -9.77 -8.68 -3.17
C ALA A 299 -10.02 -9.54 -4.40
N CYS A 300 -9.16 -9.38 -5.42
CA CYS A 300 -9.12 -10.29 -6.56
C CYS A 300 -8.77 -11.69 -6.05
N SER A 301 -9.38 -12.74 -6.60
CA SER A 301 -9.17 -14.11 -6.13
C SER A 301 -9.21 -15.12 -7.28
N VAL A 302 -8.19 -15.98 -7.35
CA VAL A 302 -8.08 -17.07 -8.33
C VAL A 302 -7.62 -18.38 -7.71
N PHE A 303 -8.12 -19.49 -8.24
CA PHE A 303 -7.67 -20.83 -7.88
C PHE A 303 -6.34 -21.17 -8.55
N ILE A 304 -5.37 -21.59 -7.74
CA ILE A 304 -4.07 -22.09 -8.21
C ILE A 304 -3.79 -23.49 -7.64
N ASP A 305 -2.98 -24.24 -8.37
CA ASP A 305 -2.41 -25.50 -7.91
C ASP A 305 -1.04 -25.23 -7.32
N VAL A 306 -0.81 -25.72 -6.10
CA VAL A 306 0.45 -25.57 -5.35
C VAL A 306 1.04 -26.96 -5.10
N ASP A 307 2.30 -27.15 -5.50
CA ASP A 307 3.06 -28.35 -5.17
C ASP A 307 3.55 -28.28 -3.72
N VAL A 308 3.13 -29.23 -2.89
CA VAL A 308 3.51 -29.30 -1.48
C VAL A 308 4.31 -30.56 -1.25
N THR A 309 5.61 -30.40 -0.96
CA THR A 309 6.51 -31.52 -0.66
C THR A 309 6.73 -31.66 0.84
N LYS A 310 6.33 -32.79 1.41
CA LYS A 310 6.51 -33.16 2.83
C LYS A 310 7.14 -34.55 2.90
N ASN A 311 8.19 -34.72 3.70
CA ASN A 311 8.88 -36.02 3.89
C ASN A 311 9.32 -36.74 2.59
N GLY A 312 9.57 -35.99 1.52
CA GLY A 312 9.97 -36.54 0.21
C GLY A 312 8.82 -36.94 -0.72
N GLU A 313 7.57 -36.75 -0.31
CA GLU A 313 6.37 -36.95 -1.14
C GLU A 313 5.78 -35.60 -1.53
N THR A 314 5.33 -35.46 -2.79
CA THR A 314 4.74 -34.22 -3.33
C THR A 314 3.27 -34.44 -3.64
N GLU A 315 2.41 -33.60 -3.08
CA GLU A 315 0.98 -33.53 -3.37
C GLU A 315 0.62 -32.20 -4.03
N ILE A 316 -0.45 -32.17 -4.83
CA ILE A 316 -1.00 -30.93 -5.39
C ILE A 316 -2.18 -30.50 -4.54
N GLU A 317 -2.06 -29.34 -3.88
CA GLU A 317 -3.11 -28.73 -3.09
C GLU A 317 -3.71 -27.54 -3.85
N LYS A 318 -5.05 -27.38 -3.77
CA LYS A 318 -5.75 -26.21 -4.34
C LYS A 318 -5.69 -25.04 -3.37
N TYR A 319 -5.21 -23.90 -3.85
CA TYR A 319 -5.12 -22.65 -3.10
C TYR A 319 -5.94 -21.56 -3.77
N LEU A 320 -6.36 -20.57 -2.99
CA LEU A 320 -6.77 -19.26 -3.47
C LEU A 320 -5.56 -18.33 -3.44
N LEU A 321 -5.22 -17.76 -4.58
CA LEU A 321 -4.25 -16.66 -4.71
C LEU A 321 -5.06 -15.36 -4.82
N MET A 322 -4.85 -14.47 -3.86
CA MET A 322 -5.55 -13.20 -3.78
C MET A 322 -4.61 -12.02 -3.96
N PHE A 323 -5.10 -10.94 -4.55
CA PHE A 323 -4.33 -9.71 -4.70
C PHE A 323 -5.23 -8.48 -4.74
N LYS A 324 -4.67 -7.35 -4.31
CA LYS A 324 -5.38 -6.08 -4.23
C LYS A 324 -4.39 -4.93 -4.36
N ASN A 325 -4.77 -3.90 -5.09
CA ASN A 325 -4.14 -2.58 -5.02
C ASN A 325 -5.08 -1.59 -4.33
N GLU A 326 -4.48 -0.65 -3.59
CA GLU A 326 -5.20 0.40 -2.87
C GLU A 326 -4.43 1.72 -2.96
N THR A 327 -5.12 2.83 -2.69
CA THR A 327 -4.54 4.17 -2.75
C THR A 327 -4.97 5.07 -1.59
N HIS A 328 -4.09 5.95 -1.14
CA HIS A 328 -4.35 6.89 -0.04
C HIS A 328 -3.81 8.31 -0.35
N ASN A 329 -4.06 8.77 -1.58
CA ASN A 329 -3.52 10.05 -2.09
C ASN A 329 -3.83 11.26 -1.21
N HIS A 330 -5.08 11.41 -0.75
CA HIS A 330 -5.52 12.57 0.02
C HIS A 330 -4.87 12.59 1.43
N PRO A 331 -4.99 11.53 2.25
CA PRO A 331 -4.33 11.50 3.55
C PRO A 331 -2.82 11.72 3.47
N THR A 332 -2.14 11.12 2.48
CA THR A 332 -0.68 11.24 2.33
C THR A 332 -0.24 12.66 1.93
N GLU A 333 -1.10 13.46 1.30
CA GLU A 333 -0.77 14.85 0.97
C GLU A 333 -0.75 15.74 2.22
N ILE A 334 -1.60 15.44 3.20
CA ILE A 334 -1.76 16.22 4.45
C ILE A 334 -0.76 15.74 5.51
N GLU A 335 -0.75 14.44 5.79
CA GLU A 335 0.14 13.80 6.75
C GLU A 335 0.74 12.55 6.09
N PRO A 336 1.93 12.68 5.45
CA PRO A 336 2.50 11.64 4.61
C PRO A 336 2.73 10.30 5.31
N PHE A 337 3.13 10.29 6.58
CA PHE A 337 3.47 9.06 7.29
C PHE A 337 2.22 8.22 7.55
N GLY A 338 1.22 8.79 8.21
CA GLY A 338 -0.05 8.15 8.55
C GLY A 338 -0.79 7.72 7.29
N GLY A 339 -0.95 8.62 6.32
CA GLY A 339 -1.63 8.33 5.07
C GLY A 339 -1.02 7.13 4.31
N ALA A 340 0.31 7.07 4.21
CA ALA A 340 0.98 5.95 3.54
C ALA A 340 0.99 4.66 4.39
N SER A 341 1.03 4.77 5.71
CA SER A 341 0.92 3.61 6.62
C SER A 341 -0.45 2.94 6.50
N THR A 342 -1.53 3.74 6.47
CA THR A 342 -2.89 3.22 6.33
C THR A 342 -3.18 2.70 4.91
N CYS A 343 -2.44 3.17 3.89
CA CYS A 343 -2.51 2.64 2.53
C CYS A 343 -2.22 1.13 2.50
N ILE A 344 -1.06 0.73 3.03
CA ILE A 344 -0.68 -0.70 3.09
C ILE A 344 -1.54 -1.47 4.08
N GLY A 345 -1.89 -0.89 5.24
CA GLY A 345 -2.80 -1.56 6.19
C GLY A 345 -4.16 -1.88 5.57
N GLY A 346 -4.80 -0.93 4.89
CA GLY A 346 -6.05 -1.18 4.17
C GLY A 346 -5.90 -2.27 3.09
N ALA A 347 -4.86 -2.17 2.27
CA ALA A 347 -4.58 -3.17 1.23
C ALA A 347 -4.38 -4.59 1.80
N ILE A 348 -3.80 -4.72 3.00
CA ILE A 348 -3.60 -6.02 3.68
C ILE A 348 -4.93 -6.59 4.19
N ARG A 349 -5.80 -5.75 4.76
CA ARG A 349 -7.09 -6.21 5.31
C ARG A 349 -8.05 -6.75 4.25
N ASP A 350 -7.98 -6.21 3.04
CA ASP A 350 -8.81 -6.67 1.91
C ASP A 350 -8.65 -8.19 1.65
N PRO A 351 -7.45 -8.77 1.41
CA PRO A 351 -7.29 -10.22 1.35
C PRO A 351 -7.48 -10.95 2.68
N LEU A 352 -7.28 -10.30 3.84
CA LEU A 352 -7.59 -10.92 5.14
C LEU A 352 -9.08 -11.24 5.25
N SER A 353 -9.98 -10.45 4.65
CA SER A 353 -11.41 -10.80 4.57
C SER A 353 -11.61 -12.18 3.92
N GLY A 354 -10.78 -12.53 2.94
CA GLY A 354 -10.72 -13.86 2.30
C GLY A 354 -10.03 -14.95 3.12
N ARG A 355 -9.69 -14.68 4.39
CA ARG A 355 -8.94 -15.58 5.30
C ARG A 355 -7.58 -15.98 4.70
N ALA A 356 -7.00 -15.09 3.89
CA ALA A 356 -5.71 -15.29 3.26
C ALA A 356 -4.56 -14.80 4.14
N TYR A 357 -3.37 -15.37 3.97
CA TYR A 357 -2.15 -14.82 4.57
C TYR A 357 -1.46 -13.92 3.57
N VAL A 358 -1.30 -12.63 3.88
CA VAL A 358 -0.59 -11.67 3.02
C VAL A 358 0.92 -11.82 3.26
N TYR A 359 1.70 -12.05 2.20
CA TYR A 359 3.14 -12.33 2.33
C TYR A 359 4.01 -11.51 1.39
N GLN A 360 3.42 -10.90 0.37
CA GLN A 360 4.14 -10.19 -0.68
C GLN A 360 3.47 -8.83 -0.92
N ALA A 361 4.28 -7.79 -1.06
CA ALA A 361 3.82 -6.46 -1.41
C ALA A 361 4.75 -5.77 -2.42
N ILE A 362 4.19 -4.80 -3.14
CA ILE A 362 4.90 -3.83 -3.96
C ILE A 362 4.34 -2.44 -3.71
N ARG A 363 5.16 -1.40 -3.95
CA ARG A 363 4.77 0.00 -3.80
C ARG A 363 5.14 0.79 -5.04
N VAL A 364 4.16 1.48 -5.63
CA VAL A 364 4.33 2.27 -6.86
C VAL A 364 3.76 3.66 -6.61
N THR A 365 4.61 4.67 -6.48
CA THR A 365 4.17 6.02 -6.12
C THR A 365 4.49 7.05 -7.18
N GLY A 366 3.88 8.23 -7.08
CA GLY A 366 4.10 9.35 -7.99
C GLY A 366 4.29 10.65 -7.22
N ALA A 367 5.36 11.36 -7.52
CA ALA A 367 5.70 12.63 -6.89
C ALA A 367 6.22 13.63 -7.93
N ALA A 368 6.23 14.92 -7.60
CA ALA A 368 7.01 15.87 -8.37
C ALA A 368 8.49 15.80 -7.96
N ASN A 369 9.33 16.67 -8.51
CA ASN A 369 10.77 16.63 -8.24
C ASN A 369 11.09 16.81 -6.73
N PRO A 370 11.65 15.81 -6.04
CA PRO A 370 11.94 15.89 -4.61
C PRO A 370 13.21 16.72 -4.30
N LEU A 371 13.96 17.11 -5.33
CA LEU A 371 15.17 17.95 -5.23
C LEU A 371 14.86 19.46 -5.28
N GLU A 372 13.59 19.84 -5.38
CA GLU A 372 13.18 21.25 -5.39
C GLU A 372 13.52 21.96 -4.08
N LYS A 373 13.74 23.28 -4.18
CA LYS A 373 14.04 24.08 -3.00
C LYS A 373 12.76 24.32 -2.23
N LEU A 374 12.90 24.53 -0.92
CA LEU A 374 11.77 24.86 -0.05
C LEU A 374 10.99 26.10 -0.54
N GLU A 375 11.70 27.08 -1.09
CA GLU A 375 11.14 28.32 -1.64
C GLU A 375 10.20 28.09 -2.83
N ASP A 376 10.34 26.96 -3.53
CA ASP A 376 9.50 26.56 -4.67
C ASP A 376 8.21 25.83 -4.22
N THR A 377 8.03 25.62 -2.91
CA THR A 377 6.85 24.94 -2.35
C THR A 377 5.60 25.80 -2.54
N LEU A 378 4.54 25.20 -3.10
CA LEU A 378 3.26 25.87 -3.28
C LEU A 378 2.64 26.29 -1.93
N PRO A 379 2.04 27.50 -1.84
CA PRO A 379 1.34 27.92 -0.63
C PRO A 379 0.26 26.90 -0.21
N GLY A 380 0.23 26.55 1.08
CA GLY A 380 -0.71 25.57 1.63
C GLY A 380 -0.30 24.10 1.43
N LYS A 381 0.87 23.82 0.81
CA LYS A 381 1.36 22.46 0.60
C LYS A 381 2.63 22.15 1.40
N LEU A 382 2.85 20.87 1.66
CA LEU A 382 4.14 20.38 2.18
C LEU A 382 5.18 20.33 1.04
N PRO A 383 6.49 20.50 1.36
CA PRO A 383 7.55 20.34 0.37
C PRO A 383 7.59 18.90 -0.17
N GLN A 384 7.90 18.74 -1.46
CA GLN A 384 7.94 17.41 -2.10
C GLN A 384 8.92 16.45 -1.41
N LYS A 385 10.09 16.95 -0.96
CA LYS A 385 11.05 16.19 -0.13
C LYS A 385 10.42 15.61 1.14
N LYS A 386 9.58 16.40 1.83
CA LYS A 386 8.92 15.98 3.08
C LYS A 386 7.84 14.93 2.80
N ILE A 387 7.06 15.13 1.72
CA ILE A 387 6.04 14.16 1.30
C ILE A 387 6.68 12.83 0.90
N THR A 388 7.73 12.84 0.07
CA THR A 388 8.40 11.60 -0.38
C THR A 388 8.99 10.78 0.77
N LEU A 389 9.75 11.44 1.66
CA LEU A 389 10.38 10.79 2.81
C LEU A 389 9.36 10.32 3.84
N GLY A 390 8.36 11.14 4.16
CA GLY A 390 7.33 10.80 5.15
C GLY A 390 6.49 9.60 4.71
N ALA A 391 6.05 9.57 3.44
CA ALA A 391 5.27 8.46 2.92
C ALA A 391 6.08 7.16 2.81
N ALA A 392 7.32 7.23 2.33
CA ALA A 392 8.20 6.06 2.28
C ALA A 392 8.43 5.48 3.67
N HIS A 393 8.64 6.34 4.68
CA HIS A 393 8.80 5.93 6.07
C HIS A 393 7.51 5.33 6.66
N GLY A 394 6.34 5.93 6.41
CA GLY A 394 5.06 5.41 6.88
C GLY A 394 4.76 4.01 6.34
N TYR A 395 4.84 3.85 5.02
CA TYR A 395 4.57 2.57 4.36
C TYR A 395 5.57 1.49 4.83
N SER A 396 6.87 1.80 4.83
CA SER A 396 7.90 0.84 5.27
C SER A 396 7.76 0.50 6.75
N SER A 397 7.49 1.47 7.62
CA SER A 397 7.26 1.22 9.05
C SER A 397 6.14 0.21 9.26
N TYR A 398 5.00 0.41 8.60
CA TYR A 398 3.85 -0.49 8.73
C TYR A 398 4.14 -1.89 8.17
N GLY A 399 4.61 -1.98 6.91
CA GLY A 399 4.93 -3.23 6.22
C GLY A 399 6.00 -4.06 6.94
N ASN A 400 7.05 -3.42 7.44
CA ASN A 400 8.13 -4.09 8.17
C ASN A 400 7.65 -4.63 9.52
N GLN A 401 6.82 -3.87 10.25
CA GLN A 401 6.30 -4.30 11.57
C GLN A 401 5.31 -5.44 11.44
N ILE A 402 4.39 -5.38 10.48
CA ILE A 402 3.43 -6.47 10.25
C ILE A 402 4.11 -7.73 9.71
N GLY A 403 5.24 -7.59 9.02
CA GLY A 403 6.04 -8.70 8.48
C GLY A 403 5.61 -9.14 7.09
N VAL A 404 5.31 -8.18 6.20
CA VAL A 404 5.01 -8.43 4.79
C VAL A 404 6.21 -8.02 3.94
N ALA A 405 6.73 -8.96 3.14
CA ALA A 405 7.91 -8.71 2.32
C ALA A 405 7.55 -7.79 1.15
N THR A 406 8.12 -6.59 1.15
CA THR A 406 7.98 -5.62 0.08
C THR A 406 9.26 -5.63 -0.73
N SER A 407 9.27 -6.29 -1.89
CA SER A 407 10.50 -6.52 -2.67
C SER A 407 10.57 -5.78 -4.01
N HIS A 408 9.61 -4.88 -4.28
CA HIS A 408 9.63 -4.02 -5.45
C HIS A 408 8.99 -2.66 -5.11
N VAL A 409 9.79 -1.60 -5.10
CA VAL A 409 9.38 -0.24 -4.76
C VAL A 409 9.87 0.71 -5.84
N THR A 410 9.01 1.59 -6.34
CA THR A 410 9.37 2.60 -7.34
C THR A 410 8.55 3.87 -7.15
N GLU A 411 9.19 5.02 -7.32
CA GLU A 411 8.56 6.33 -7.40
C GLU A 411 8.73 6.92 -8.81
N ILE A 412 7.63 7.38 -9.38
CA ILE A 412 7.54 7.99 -10.70
C ILE A 412 7.51 9.50 -10.53
N TYR A 413 8.44 10.20 -11.17
CA TYR A 413 8.57 11.64 -11.05
C TYR A 413 7.88 12.35 -12.21
N HIS A 414 6.88 13.17 -11.90
CA HIS A 414 6.14 14.00 -12.87
C HIS A 414 5.62 15.30 -12.23
N GLU A 415 5.76 16.43 -12.92
CA GLU A 415 5.37 17.75 -12.40
C GLU A 415 3.89 17.84 -12.01
N GLY A 416 2.99 17.16 -12.74
CA GLY A 416 1.57 17.15 -12.40
C GLY A 416 1.25 16.57 -11.01
N TYR A 417 2.12 15.74 -10.43
CA TYR A 417 1.95 15.28 -9.04
C TYR A 417 2.24 16.37 -7.99
N LYS A 418 2.66 17.58 -8.40
CA LYS A 418 2.58 18.77 -7.53
C LYS A 418 1.16 19.10 -7.14
N ALA A 419 0.17 18.75 -7.97
CA ALA A 419 -1.24 18.91 -7.61
C ALA A 419 -1.56 18.06 -6.38
N LYS A 420 -1.21 16.78 -6.45
CA LYS A 420 -1.41 15.81 -5.37
C LYS A 420 -0.59 14.56 -5.66
N ARG A 421 0.08 14.02 -4.65
CA ARG A 421 0.85 12.78 -4.73
C ARG A 421 -0.03 11.61 -5.17
N MET A 422 0.61 10.65 -5.83
CA MET A 422 0.09 9.29 -6.01
C MET A 422 0.74 8.35 -4.98
N GLU A 423 -0.04 7.85 -4.02
CA GLU A 423 0.36 6.82 -3.05
C GLU A 423 -0.43 5.55 -3.35
N VAL A 424 0.24 4.54 -3.91
CA VAL A 424 -0.39 3.26 -4.30
C VAL A 424 0.44 2.09 -3.81
N GLY A 425 -0.24 1.14 -3.16
CA GLY A 425 0.31 -0.13 -2.72
C GLY A 425 -0.43 -1.29 -3.36
N ALA A 426 0.25 -2.42 -3.58
CA ALA A 426 -0.41 -3.66 -3.98
C ALA A 426 0.15 -4.85 -3.21
N VAL A 427 -0.73 -5.77 -2.82
CA VAL A 427 -0.38 -6.95 -2.01
C VAL A 427 -0.84 -8.24 -2.68
N VAL A 428 -0.18 -9.34 -2.33
CA VAL A 428 -0.52 -10.70 -2.72
C VAL A 428 -0.61 -11.58 -1.47
N ALA A 429 -1.64 -12.41 -1.44
CA ALA A 429 -1.97 -13.30 -0.34
C ALA A 429 -2.36 -14.69 -0.85
N ALA A 430 -2.24 -15.70 0.00
CA ALA A 430 -2.64 -17.06 -0.36
C ALA A 430 -3.23 -17.82 0.83
N THR A 431 -4.12 -18.77 0.54
CA THR A 431 -4.66 -19.72 1.53
C THR A 431 -5.13 -21.00 0.85
N PRO A 432 -5.04 -22.17 1.51
CA PRO A 432 -5.67 -23.39 1.02
C PRO A 432 -7.17 -23.17 0.81
N ALA A 433 -7.70 -23.55 -0.35
CA ALA A 433 -9.11 -23.34 -0.67
C ALA A 433 -10.05 -24.04 0.34
N SER A 434 -9.61 -25.15 0.93
CA SER A 434 -10.33 -25.89 1.97
C SER A 434 -10.47 -25.16 3.31
N ASN A 435 -9.75 -24.05 3.51
CA ASN A 435 -9.80 -23.27 4.74
C ASN A 435 -10.81 -22.13 4.68
N VAL A 436 -11.38 -21.86 3.50
CA VAL A 436 -12.31 -20.75 3.29
C VAL A 436 -13.73 -21.30 3.15
N ARG A 437 -14.62 -20.91 4.06
CA ARG A 437 -16.07 -21.10 3.91
C ARG A 437 -16.66 -19.89 3.21
N ARG A 438 -17.56 -20.13 2.25
CA ARG A 438 -18.35 -19.12 1.55
C ARG A 438 -19.83 -19.45 1.76
N GLU A 439 -20.39 -18.97 2.85
CA GLU A 439 -21.78 -19.22 3.23
C GLU A 439 -22.52 -17.90 3.46
N THR A 440 -23.79 -17.84 3.07
CA THR A 440 -24.65 -16.68 3.36
C THR A 440 -25.06 -16.72 4.84
N PRO A 441 -24.89 -15.61 5.58
CA PRO A 441 -25.37 -15.50 6.96
C PRO A 441 -26.88 -15.74 7.08
N VAL A 442 -27.30 -16.37 8.17
CA VAL A 442 -28.71 -16.62 8.50
C VAL A 442 -29.08 -16.00 9.85
N ALA A 443 -30.37 -15.77 10.07
CA ALA A 443 -30.85 -15.22 11.33
C ALA A 443 -30.38 -16.07 12.53
N GLY A 444 -29.88 -15.40 13.57
CA GLY A 444 -29.26 -16.01 14.74
C GLY A 444 -27.74 -16.12 14.68
N ASP A 445 -27.11 -16.01 13.50
CA ASP A 445 -25.66 -15.89 13.40
C ASP A 445 -25.16 -14.61 14.12
N LYS A 446 -23.96 -14.69 14.67
CA LYS A 446 -23.34 -13.65 15.49
C LYS A 446 -22.23 -12.94 14.73
N ILE A 447 -22.08 -11.65 14.99
CA ILE A 447 -21.01 -10.84 14.43
C ILE A 447 -20.06 -10.43 15.54
N ILE A 448 -18.80 -10.80 15.36
CA ILE A 448 -17.72 -10.50 16.28
C ILE A 448 -16.84 -9.44 15.64
N LEU A 449 -16.61 -8.34 16.37
CA LEU A 449 -15.59 -7.35 16.06
C LEU A 449 -14.29 -7.78 16.73
N LEU A 450 -13.19 -7.81 15.98
CA LEU A 450 -11.86 -8.16 16.48
C LEU A 450 -10.80 -7.16 16.02
N GLY A 451 -9.76 -6.99 16.84
CA GLY A 451 -8.62 -6.10 16.56
C GLY A 451 -8.66 -4.79 17.33
N GLY A 452 -8.33 -3.70 16.65
CA GLY A 452 -8.14 -2.36 17.22
C GLY A 452 -9.37 -1.79 17.93
N LYS A 453 -9.12 -0.93 18.91
CA LYS A 453 -10.17 -0.18 19.63
C LYS A 453 -10.64 1.03 18.84
N THR A 454 -11.89 1.42 19.03
CA THR A 454 -12.54 2.53 18.32
C THR A 454 -12.22 3.88 18.97
N GLY A 455 -11.81 4.87 18.17
CA GLY A 455 -11.53 6.26 18.55
C GLY A 455 -12.33 7.25 17.69
N ARG A 456 -12.08 8.57 17.84
CA ARG A 456 -12.62 9.62 16.95
C ARG A 456 -11.80 9.72 15.67
N ASP A 457 -11.56 8.57 15.06
CA ASP A 457 -10.56 8.46 14.04
C ASP A 457 -11.27 8.41 12.68
N GLY A 458 -10.96 9.36 11.78
CA GLY A 458 -11.54 9.37 10.43
C GLY A 458 -13.06 9.55 10.38
N CYS A 459 -13.69 10.09 11.42
CA CYS A 459 -15.13 10.36 11.42
C CYS A 459 -15.48 11.36 10.30
N GLY A 460 -16.00 10.87 9.16
CA GLY A 460 -16.25 11.66 7.96
C GLY A 460 -15.13 11.66 6.91
N GLY A 461 -14.08 10.85 7.09
CA GLY A 461 -12.93 10.74 6.17
C GLY A 461 -13.32 10.34 4.75
N ALA A 462 -14.24 9.39 4.59
CA ALA A 462 -14.83 9.03 3.30
C ALA A 462 -15.37 10.26 2.54
N THR A 463 -16.05 11.17 3.25
CA THR A 463 -16.62 12.40 2.68
C THR A 463 -15.56 13.47 2.44
N GLY A 464 -14.53 13.55 3.28
CA GLY A 464 -13.39 14.47 3.16
C GLY A 464 -12.53 14.18 1.93
N SER A 465 -12.31 12.89 1.64
CA SER A 465 -11.55 12.44 0.46
C SER A 465 -12.13 12.93 -0.88
N SER A 466 -13.44 13.19 -0.92
CA SER A 466 -14.19 13.66 -2.10
C SER A 466 -14.31 15.18 -2.21
N LYS A 467 -13.79 15.95 -1.24
CA LYS A 467 -13.87 17.43 -1.20
C LYS A 467 -12.66 18.10 -1.86
N GLU A 468 -12.86 19.36 -2.26
CA GLU A 468 -11.83 20.21 -2.84
C GLU A 468 -10.82 20.67 -1.78
N HIS A 469 -9.54 20.63 -2.13
CA HIS A 469 -8.47 21.17 -1.29
C HIS A 469 -8.34 22.68 -1.52
N ASP A 470 -8.63 23.45 -0.48
CA ASP A 470 -8.26 24.85 -0.38
C ASP A 470 -7.45 25.11 0.90
N VAL A 471 -6.86 26.30 1.01
CA VAL A 471 -6.02 26.68 2.16
C VAL A 471 -6.80 26.65 3.49
N ASN A 472 -8.14 26.73 3.47
CA ASN A 472 -8.98 26.77 4.66
C ASN A 472 -9.38 25.36 5.16
N SER A 473 -9.39 24.35 4.29
CA SER A 473 -9.78 22.96 4.59
C SER A 473 -8.80 22.21 5.51
N ILE A 474 -7.54 22.64 5.58
CA ILE A 474 -6.45 21.92 6.28
C ILE A 474 -6.71 21.75 7.79
N THR A 475 -7.32 22.74 8.44
CA THR A 475 -7.63 22.67 9.89
C THR A 475 -8.83 21.77 10.19
N THR A 476 -9.77 21.64 9.26
CA THR A 476 -10.95 20.77 9.40
C THR A 476 -10.64 19.30 9.10
N CYS A 477 -9.69 19.04 8.19
CA CYS A 477 -9.25 17.69 7.82
C CYS A 477 -8.29 17.02 8.82
N SER A 478 -7.92 17.70 9.91
CA SER A 478 -6.95 17.19 10.89
C SER A 478 -7.40 15.90 11.61
N ALA A 479 -8.72 15.71 11.75
CA ALA A 479 -9.30 14.49 12.32
C ALA A 479 -9.34 13.29 11.33
N GLU A 480 -8.99 13.50 10.06
CA GLU A 480 -9.17 12.52 8.98
C GLU A 480 -7.97 11.58 8.80
N VAL A 481 -6.76 11.95 9.27
CA VAL A 481 -5.54 11.16 9.04
C VAL A 481 -5.06 10.48 10.33
N GLN A 482 -4.91 9.16 10.27
CA GLN A 482 -4.53 8.31 11.39
C GLN A 482 -3.19 7.63 11.14
N LYS A 483 -2.55 7.20 12.24
CA LYS A 483 -1.44 6.25 12.21
C LYS A 483 -1.96 4.87 12.56
N GLY A 484 -1.67 3.90 11.70
CA GLY A 484 -2.05 2.53 11.96
C GLY A 484 -1.15 1.82 12.99
N ASN A 485 -1.69 0.78 13.63
CA ASN A 485 -1.03 -0.09 14.59
C ASN A 485 -0.73 -1.48 13.98
N ALA A 486 0.32 -1.56 13.15
CA ALA A 486 0.73 -2.79 12.47
C ALA A 486 0.86 -4.06 13.36
N PRO A 487 1.39 -3.99 14.60
CA PRO A 487 1.39 -5.13 15.51
C PRO A 487 0.00 -5.71 15.82
N GLU A 488 -1.05 -4.89 15.87
CA GLU A 488 -2.42 -5.36 16.12
C GLU A 488 -2.97 -6.10 14.90
N GLU A 489 -2.79 -5.54 13.70
CA GLU A 489 -3.20 -6.20 12.45
C GLU A 489 -2.44 -7.51 12.21
N ARG A 490 -1.17 -7.58 12.63
CA ARG A 490 -0.39 -8.82 12.57
C ARG A 490 -1.07 -9.96 13.32
N LYS A 491 -1.62 -9.69 14.51
CA LYS A 491 -2.31 -10.71 15.31
C LYS A 491 -3.51 -11.28 14.55
N ILE A 492 -4.25 -10.43 13.83
CA ILE A 492 -5.36 -10.84 12.95
C ILE A 492 -4.84 -11.76 11.83
N GLN A 493 -3.75 -11.37 11.18
CA GLN A 493 -3.14 -12.17 10.12
C GLN A 493 -2.66 -13.54 10.63
N LYS A 494 -2.10 -13.63 11.84
CA LYS A 494 -1.76 -14.89 12.49
C LYS A 494 -2.99 -15.73 12.80
N LEU A 495 -4.04 -15.10 13.34
CA LEU A 495 -5.30 -15.76 13.66
C LEU A 495 -5.94 -16.39 12.40
N PHE A 496 -5.96 -15.68 11.27
CA PHE A 496 -6.49 -16.17 10.00
C PHE A 496 -5.58 -17.16 9.27
N ARG A 497 -4.35 -17.36 9.74
CA ARG A 497 -3.50 -18.46 9.26
C ARG A 497 -3.88 -19.80 9.90
N ASN A 498 -4.67 -19.80 10.98
CA ASN A 498 -5.10 -21.01 11.68
C ASN A 498 -6.38 -21.61 11.05
N PRO A 499 -6.32 -22.84 10.48
CA PRO A 499 -7.49 -23.48 9.87
C PRO A 499 -8.62 -23.80 10.87
N GLU A 500 -8.34 -23.90 12.17
CA GLU A 500 -9.38 -24.06 13.20
C GLU A 500 -10.23 -22.81 13.34
N VAL A 501 -9.67 -21.62 13.06
CA VAL A 501 -10.39 -20.35 13.08
C VAL A 501 -11.14 -20.14 11.78
N THR A 502 -10.44 -20.23 10.65
CA THR A 502 -10.99 -19.82 9.35
C THR A 502 -12.22 -20.65 8.95
N LYS A 503 -12.27 -21.93 9.36
CA LYS A 503 -13.41 -22.82 9.17
C LYS A 503 -14.61 -22.52 10.07
N LEU A 504 -14.49 -21.64 11.06
CA LEU A 504 -15.64 -21.16 11.86
C LEU A 504 -16.30 -19.94 11.21
N ILE A 505 -15.59 -19.23 10.32
CA ILE A 505 -16.03 -17.96 9.75
C ILE A 505 -16.85 -18.22 8.49
N LYS A 506 -18.15 -17.88 8.53
CA LYS A 506 -19.04 -17.94 7.36
C LYS A 506 -18.77 -16.82 6.36
N LYS A 507 -18.60 -15.60 6.87
CA LYS A 507 -18.36 -14.37 6.11
C LYS A 507 -17.53 -13.40 6.96
N CYS A 508 -16.76 -12.54 6.33
CA CYS A 508 -15.88 -11.58 6.97
C CYS A 508 -15.89 -10.27 6.17
N ASN A 509 -15.61 -9.17 6.83
CA ASN A 509 -15.39 -7.88 6.20
C ASN A 509 -14.33 -7.10 6.98
N ASP A 510 -13.59 -6.25 6.30
CA ASP A 510 -12.66 -5.33 6.92
C ASP A 510 -13.35 -4.02 7.32
N PHE A 511 -12.75 -3.30 8.27
CA PHE A 511 -13.16 -1.93 8.59
C PHE A 511 -12.30 -0.95 7.77
N GLY A 512 -12.95 -0.33 6.79
CA GLY A 512 -12.43 0.80 6.03
C GLY A 512 -13.29 2.05 6.24
N ALA A 513 -13.73 2.64 5.13
CA ALA A 513 -14.59 3.82 5.12
C ALA A 513 -15.96 3.54 5.78
N GLY A 514 -16.44 4.47 6.60
CA GLY A 514 -17.73 4.37 7.29
C GLY A 514 -17.82 3.40 8.47
N GLY A 515 -16.72 2.76 8.85
CA GLY A 515 -16.62 2.08 10.14
C GLY A 515 -17.62 0.96 10.37
N VAL A 516 -18.19 0.92 11.59
CA VAL A 516 -19.20 -0.08 12.00
C VAL A 516 -20.39 -0.08 11.06
N SER A 517 -20.81 1.09 10.59
CA SER A 517 -22.01 1.21 9.77
C SER A 517 -21.91 0.45 8.45
N VAL A 518 -20.77 0.56 7.76
CA VAL A 518 -20.52 -0.08 6.47
C VAL A 518 -20.03 -1.51 6.67
N ALA A 519 -18.94 -1.69 7.44
CA ALA A 519 -18.26 -2.97 7.57
C ALA A 519 -19.18 -4.08 8.10
N ILE A 520 -19.95 -3.79 9.17
CA ILE A 520 -20.93 -4.74 9.70
C ILE A 520 -22.21 -4.72 8.87
N GLY A 521 -22.63 -3.55 8.40
CA GLY A 521 -23.86 -3.37 7.65
C GLY A 521 -23.93 -4.15 6.34
N GLU A 522 -22.79 -4.47 5.70
CA GLU A 522 -22.68 -5.25 4.46
C GLU A 522 -22.63 -6.77 4.69
N LEU A 523 -22.47 -7.22 5.93
CA LEU A 523 -22.36 -8.66 6.21
C LEU A 523 -23.68 -9.39 6.00
N ALA A 524 -24.82 -8.77 6.33
CA ALA A 524 -26.14 -9.34 6.13
C ALA A 524 -27.23 -8.27 5.90
N ASP A 525 -28.33 -8.67 5.25
CA ASP A 525 -29.47 -7.79 4.97
C ASP A 525 -30.12 -7.23 6.24
N GLY A 526 -30.22 -8.04 7.30
CA GLY A 526 -30.91 -7.74 8.54
C GLY A 526 -30.00 -7.87 9.76
N LEU A 527 -29.82 -6.79 10.52
CA LEU A 527 -28.81 -6.67 11.57
C LEU A 527 -29.30 -5.82 12.73
N ILE A 528 -29.03 -6.29 13.96
CA ILE A 528 -29.10 -5.46 15.16
C ILE A 528 -27.70 -5.36 15.76
N ILE A 529 -27.16 -4.14 15.79
CA ILE A 529 -25.84 -3.80 16.30
C ILE A 529 -25.99 -3.10 17.65
N ASP A 530 -25.19 -3.52 18.63
CA ASP A 530 -25.09 -2.90 19.94
C ASP A 530 -23.80 -2.08 20.05
N LEU A 531 -23.92 -0.76 19.92
CA LEU A 531 -22.78 0.15 19.94
C LEU A 531 -22.15 0.27 21.33
N ASP A 532 -22.87 -0.07 22.40
CA ASP A 532 -22.32 -0.05 23.77
C ASP A 532 -21.29 -1.17 24.00
N LYS A 533 -21.28 -2.20 23.13
CA LYS A 533 -20.30 -3.30 23.16
C LYS A 533 -19.04 -3.03 22.34
N VAL A 534 -19.03 -1.98 21.51
CA VAL A 534 -17.87 -1.68 20.66
C VAL A 534 -16.69 -1.26 21.54
N PRO A 535 -15.51 -1.92 21.45
CA PRO A 535 -14.34 -1.54 22.23
C PRO A 535 -13.86 -0.13 21.88
N VAL A 536 -13.53 0.69 22.88
CA VAL A 536 -13.12 2.10 22.71
C VAL A 536 -11.73 2.40 23.25
N LYS A 537 -10.98 3.28 22.57
CA LYS A 537 -9.64 3.74 23.00
C LYS A 537 -9.73 4.60 24.26
N TYR A 538 -10.71 5.50 24.30
CA TYR A 538 -10.98 6.41 25.40
C TYR A 538 -12.48 6.63 25.57
N LYS A 539 -12.89 6.99 26.80
CA LYS A 539 -14.28 7.33 27.11
C LYS A 539 -14.64 8.68 26.48
N GLY A 540 -15.92 8.87 26.16
CA GLY A 540 -16.43 10.14 25.63
C GLY A 540 -16.87 10.13 24.17
N LEU A 541 -16.78 8.98 23.48
CA LEU A 541 -17.35 8.82 22.14
C LEU A 541 -18.87 8.81 22.19
N ASP A 542 -19.52 9.58 21.31
CA ASP A 542 -20.97 9.51 21.15
C ASP A 542 -21.41 8.40 20.19
N GLY A 543 -22.73 8.13 20.13
CA GLY A 543 -23.29 7.08 19.29
C GLY A 543 -23.02 7.27 17.79
N THR A 544 -22.92 8.51 17.31
CA THR A 544 -22.56 8.78 15.91
C THR A 544 -21.10 8.44 15.68
N GLU A 545 -20.19 8.92 16.53
CA GLU A 545 -18.75 8.64 16.44
C GLU A 545 -18.47 7.13 16.46
N LEU A 546 -19.16 6.36 17.30
CA LEU A 546 -19.04 4.90 17.32
C LEU A 546 -19.51 4.23 16.02
N ALA A 547 -20.58 4.74 15.41
CA ALA A 547 -21.17 4.16 14.21
C ALA A 547 -20.30 4.38 12.96
N ILE A 548 -19.68 5.56 12.81
CA ILE A 548 -18.96 5.96 11.58
C ILE A 548 -17.44 6.02 11.73
N SER A 549 -16.88 5.75 12.91
CA SER A 549 -15.43 5.80 13.14
C SER A 549 -14.68 4.83 12.23
N GLU A 550 -13.65 5.35 11.55
CA GLU A 550 -12.78 4.65 10.60
C GLU A 550 -11.46 4.24 11.29
N SER A 551 -11.47 3.97 12.60
CA SER A 551 -10.31 3.40 13.30
C SER A 551 -9.76 2.17 12.56
N GLN A 552 -8.44 2.10 12.45
CA GLN A 552 -7.74 1.06 11.69
C GLN A 552 -7.63 -0.28 12.45
N GLU A 553 -7.11 -1.31 11.77
CA GLU A 553 -6.81 -2.64 12.31
C GLU A 553 -7.99 -3.40 12.91
N ARG A 554 -9.18 -3.26 12.31
CA ARG A 554 -10.41 -3.94 12.75
C ARG A 554 -10.96 -4.84 11.65
N MET A 555 -11.55 -5.96 12.07
CA MET A 555 -12.28 -6.90 11.21
C MET A 555 -13.61 -7.29 11.85
N ALA A 556 -14.61 -7.58 11.03
CA ALA A 556 -15.87 -8.18 11.45
C ALA A 556 -15.98 -9.59 10.88
N VAL A 557 -16.34 -10.56 11.73
CA VAL A 557 -16.56 -11.96 11.30
C VAL A 557 -17.95 -12.43 11.69
N VAL A 558 -18.58 -13.19 10.79
CA VAL A 558 -19.84 -13.87 11.03
C VAL A 558 -19.56 -15.32 11.41
N VAL A 559 -20.07 -15.73 12.57
CA VAL A 559 -19.95 -17.09 13.10
C VAL A 559 -21.31 -17.62 13.55
N GLU A 560 -21.46 -18.95 13.60
CA GLU A 560 -22.65 -19.58 14.19
C GLU A 560 -22.66 -19.37 15.72
N ASP A 561 -23.84 -19.21 16.31
CA ASP A 561 -24.01 -19.00 17.76
C ASP A 561 -23.27 -20.04 18.62
N LYS A 562 -23.30 -21.31 18.19
CA LYS A 562 -22.62 -22.43 18.87
C LYS A 562 -21.08 -22.33 18.85
N ASP A 563 -20.52 -21.58 17.90
CA ASP A 563 -19.07 -21.51 17.64
C ASP A 563 -18.43 -20.24 18.23
N VAL A 564 -19.23 -19.29 18.74
CA VAL A 564 -18.76 -18.02 19.31
C VAL A 564 -17.71 -18.23 20.41
N GLU A 565 -17.97 -19.10 21.39
CA GLU A 565 -17.05 -19.33 22.50
C GLU A 565 -15.70 -19.92 22.02
N ALA A 566 -15.74 -20.80 21.03
CA ALA A 566 -14.54 -21.37 20.44
C ALA A 566 -13.72 -20.30 19.70
N PHE A 567 -14.39 -19.45 18.93
CA PHE A 567 -13.74 -18.34 18.22
C PHE A 567 -13.06 -17.35 19.20
N LEU A 568 -13.78 -16.90 20.24
CA LEU A 568 -13.25 -15.97 21.23
C LEU A 568 -12.02 -16.52 21.95
N LYS A 569 -12.01 -17.82 22.29
CA LYS A 569 -10.84 -18.48 22.91
C LYS A 569 -9.65 -18.55 21.96
N LEU A 570 -9.86 -18.76 20.67
CA LEU A 570 -8.79 -18.77 19.68
C LEU A 570 -8.22 -17.37 19.45
N ALA A 571 -9.07 -16.34 19.42
CA ALA A 571 -8.63 -14.94 19.38
C ALA A 571 -7.80 -14.56 20.62
N GLU A 572 -8.24 -14.97 21.81
CA GLU A 572 -7.51 -14.73 23.06
C GLU A 572 -6.10 -15.36 23.05
N LYS A 573 -5.94 -16.56 22.46
CA LYS A 573 -4.63 -17.21 22.30
C LYS A 573 -3.65 -16.41 21.43
N GLU A 574 -4.16 -15.64 20.47
CA GLU A 574 -3.36 -14.73 19.65
C GLU A 574 -3.21 -13.33 20.26
N ASN A 575 -3.57 -13.16 21.55
CA ASN A 575 -3.49 -11.90 22.27
C ASN A 575 -4.33 -10.78 21.60
N LEU A 576 -5.49 -11.16 21.06
CA LEU A 576 -6.39 -10.31 20.30
C LEU A 576 -7.71 -10.10 21.06
N GLU A 577 -8.16 -8.85 21.13
CA GLU A 577 -9.49 -8.53 21.67
C GLU A 577 -10.57 -8.86 20.62
N ALA A 578 -11.61 -9.57 21.04
CA ALA A 578 -12.73 -9.95 20.19
C ALA A 578 -14.05 -9.87 20.99
N VAL A 579 -15.07 -9.22 20.43
CA VAL A 579 -16.34 -8.94 21.12
C VAL A 579 -17.53 -9.18 20.19
N GLU A 580 -18.54 -9.90 20.66
CA GLU A 580 -19.83 -10.01 19.97
C GLU A 580 -20.56 -8.66 20.01
N VAL A 581 -20.73 -8.03 18.86
CA VAL A 581 -21.33 -6.68 18.75
C VAL A 581 -22.67 -6.67 18.01
N ALA A 582 -22.99 -7.71 17.23
CA ALA A 582 -24.25 -7.74 16.48
C ALA A 582 -24.80 -9.15 16.27
N ILE A 583 -26.08 -9.21 15.93
CA ILE A 583 -26.81 -10.43 15.57
C ILE A 583 -27.51 -10.25 14.22
N VAL A 584 -27.46 -11.28 13.39
CA VAL A 584 -28.20 -11.35 12.12
C VAL A 584 -29.67 -11.64 12.42
N THR A 585 -30.57 -10.92 11.77
CA THR A 585 -32.03 -11.01 11.98
C THR A 585 -32.78 -11.28 10.68
N GLU A 586 -34.01 -11.80 10.78
CA GLU A 586 -34.86 -12.04 9.61
C GLU A 586 -35.41 -10.73 9.02
N GLU A 587 -35.60 -9.71 9.84
CA GLU A 587 -36.09 -8.40 9.41
C GLU A 587 -34.97 -7.66 8.65
N LYS A 588 -35.21 -7.32 7.38
CA LYS A 588 -34.23 -6.68 6.49
C LYS A 588 -34.01 -5.20 6.82
N ARG A 589 -33.45 -4.94 7.99
CA ARG A 589 -33.15 -3.59 8.50
C ARG A 589 -31.77 -3.53 9.13
N LEU A 590 -31.14 -2.37 9.02
CA LEU A 590 -29.95 -2.02 9.78
C LEU A 590 -30.37 -1.23 11.01
N VAL A 591 -30.26 -1.85 12.19
CA VAL A 591 -30.58 -1.23 13.47
C VAL A 591 -29.31 -1.10 14.31
N MET A 592 -29.03 0.11 14.80
CA MET A 592 -27.93 0.36 15.75
C MET A 592 -28.49 0.95 17.03
N ASN A 593 -28.25 0.26 18.14
CA ASN A 593 -28.66 0.68 19.47
C ASN A 593 -27.48 1.30 20.22
N TRP A 594 -27.74 2.42 20.89
CA TRP A 594 -26.81 3.06 21.81
C TRP A 594 -27.57 3.59 23.01
N ARG A 595 -27.17 3.21 24.22
CA ARG A 595 -27.84 3.58 25.48
C ARG A 595 -29.34 3.29 25.45
N GLU A 596 -29.70 2.07 25.05
CA GLU A 596 -31.08 1.58 24.90
C GLU A 596 -31.91 2.27 23.80
N ASN A 597 -31.35 3.22 23.04
CA ASN A 597 -32.05 3.93 21.96
C ASN A 597 -31.58 3.45 20.58
N ALA A 598 -32.52 3.18 19.67
CA ALA A 598 -32.21 2.91 18.27
C ALA A 598 -31.87 4.23 17.56
N ILE A 599 -30.58 4.55 17.46
CA ILE A 599 -30.09 5.78 16.82
C ILE A 599 -30.00 5.64 15.30
N VAL A 600 -29.95 4.41 14.78
CA VAL A 600 -30.10 4.08 13.36
C VAL A 600 -31.16 3.01 13.22
N ASN A 601 -32.13 3.23 12.33
CA ASN A 601 -33.11 2.23 11.98
C ASN A 601 -33.56 2.43 10.52
N LEU A 602 -32.82 1.83 9.59
CA LEU A 602 -33.03 1.99 8.14
C LEU A 602 -33.41 0.67 7.50
N SER A 603 -34.31 0.70 6.52
CA SER A 603 -34.60 -0.48 5.70
C SER A 603 -33.44 -0.81 4.77
N ARG A 604 -33.19 -2.12 4.55
CA ARG A 604 -32.16 -2.57 3.61
C ARG A 604 -32.45 -2.09 2.19
N ASP A 605 -33.70 -2.24 1.76
CA ASP A 605 -34.16 -1.81 0.44
C ASP A 605 -33.88 -0.32 0.18
N PHE A 606 -33.97 0.54 1.20
CA PHE A 606 -33.64 1.96 1.07
C PHE A 606 -32.14 2.22 1.02
N LEU A 607 -31.33 1.53 1.83
CA LEU A 607 -29.87 1.63 1.75
C LEU A 607 -29.38 1.26 0.34
N ASP A 608 -29.96 0.20 -0.23
CA ASP A 608 -29.62 -0.36 -1.54
C ASP A 608 -30.10 0.50 -2.73
N THR A 609 -30.93 1.53 -2.52
CA THR A 609 -31.23 2.51 -3.59
C THR A 609 -29.97 3.24 -4.02
N ASN A 610 -29.01 3.35 -3.09
CA ASN A 610 -27.73 3.98 -3.30
C ASN A 610 -27.85 5.46 -3.73
N GLY A 611 -28.89 6.19 -3.31
CA GLY A 611 -29.06 7.58 -3.74
C GLY A 611 -29.46 7.74 -5.22
N VAL A 612 -29.33 8.95 -5.76
CA VAL A 612 -29.84 9.32 -7.09
C VAL A 612 -28.83 8.99 -8.19
N THR A 613 -29.32 8.46 -9.32
CA THR A 613 -28.51 8.16 -10.50
C THR A 613 -28.01 9.43 -11.20
N GLY A 614 -26.70 9.55 -11.40
CA GLY A 614 -26.07 10.61 -12.19
C GLY A 614 -26.05 10.35 -13.70
N TYR A 615 -26.00 11.41 -14.49
CA TYR A 615 -25.91 11.38 -15.96
C TYR A 615 -24.83 12.35 -16.43
N MET A 616 -24.00 11.94 -17.38
CA MET A 616 -22.93 12.78 -17.91
C MET A 616 -22.67 12.53 -19.40
N ASN A 617 -22.27 13.58 -20.12
CA ASN A 617 -21.81 13.43 -21.50
C ASN A 617 -20.31 13.16 -21.54
N VAL A 618 -19.83 12.48 -22.58
CA VAL A 618 -18.39 12.18 -22.75
C VAL A 618 -17.88 12.75 -24.06
N GLU A 619 -16.77 13.47 -24.01
CA GLU A 619 -16.02 13.93 -25.19
C GLU A 619 -14.56 13.47 -25.08
N ILE A 620 -14.14 12.53 -25.92
CA ILE A 620 -12.74 12.09 -25.95
C ILE A 620 -11.92 13.13 -26.72
N GLY A 621 -10.90 13.69 -26.07
CA GLY A 621 -9.96 14.62 -26.70
C GLY A 621 -9.00 13.92 -27.67
N ALA A 622 -8.62 14.61 -28.76
CA ALA A 622 -7.49 14.19 -29.59
C ALA A 622 -6.16 14.27 -28.80
N PRO A 623 -5.11 13.54 -29.21
CA PRO A 623 -3.82 13.64 -28.54
C PRO A 623 -3.29 15.08 -28.49
N LYS A 624 -2.62 15.44 -27.39
CA LYS A 624 -2.23 16.84 -27.09
C LYS A 624 -1.35 17.51 -28.15
N SER A 625 -0.59 16.74 -28.91
CA SER A 625 0.35 17.24 -29.91
C SER A 625 0.60 16.24 -31.04
N GLU A 626 1.01 16.75 -32.20
CA GLU A 626 1.51 15.93 -33.31
C GLU A 626 2.86 15.27 -32.99
N LYS A 627 3.71 15.92 -32.19
CA LYS A 627 4.90 15.28 -31.60
C LYS A 627 4.44 14.25 -30.58
N THR A 628 4.94 13.02 -30.69
CA THR A 628 4.59 11.90 -29.81
C THR A 628 5.78 11.48 -28.96
N PRO A 629 5.58 11.14 -27.67
CA PRO A 629 6.66 10.61 -26.83
C PRO A 629 7.20 9.25 -27.30
N LEU A 630 6.47 8.54 -28.16
CA LEU A 630 6.88 7.23 -28.69
C LEU A 630 7.92 7.33 -29.82
N GLU A 631 7.90 8.40 -30.61
CA GLU A 631 8.82 8.59 -31.74
C GLU A 631 9.83 9.72 -31.50
N ASN A 632 9.44 10.75 -30.73
CA ASN A 632 10.23 11.96 -30.53
C ASN A 632 10.79 12.00 -29.10
N VAL A 633 12.00 11.47 -28.91
CA VAL A 633 12.73 11.59 -27.63
C VAL A 633 13.88 12.58 -27.79
N GLU A 634 13.75 13.75 -27.17
CA GLU A 634 14.84 14.72 -27.07
C GLU A 634 15.66 14.43 -25.81
N VAL A 635 16.96 14.16 -25.97
CA VAL A 635 17.91 13.97 -24.87
C VAL A 635 18.95 15.08 -24.93
N SER A 636 19.16 15.75 -23.79
CA SER A 636 20.15 16.82 -23.68
C SER A 636 21.57 16.25 -23.79
N GLY A 637 22.45 16.96 -24.50
CA GLY A 637 23.88 16.61 -24.64
C GLY A 637 24.39 16.87 -26.06
N GLU A 638 25.65 17.28 -26.19
CA GLU A 638 26.29 17.52 -27.49
C GLU A 638 26.93 16.25 -28.05
N THR A 639 27.37 15.35 -27.16
CA THR A 639 27.98 14.05 -27.51
C THR A 639 27.10 12.87 -27.10
N LEU A 640 27.28 11.71 -27.73
CA LEU A 640 26.59 10.47 -27.35
C LEU A 640 26.80 10.15 -25.87
N LYS A 641 28.05 10.25 -25.39
CA LYS A 641 28.39 10.04 -23.98
C LYS A 641 27.62 10.96 -23.04
N GLU A 642 27.54 12.25 -23.34
CA GLU A 642 26.78 13.21 -22.54
C GLU A 642 25.29 12.87 -22.52
N LYS A 643 24.70 12.52 -23.68
CA LYS A 643 23.30 12.10 -23.76
C LYS A 643 23.03 10.86 -22.92
N VAL A 644 23.91 9.85 -22.98
CA VAL A 644 23.82 8.64 -22.15
C VAL A 644 23.88 9.00 -20.67
N ILE A 645 24.86 9.80 -20.24
CA ILE A 645 25.01 10.19 -18.83
C ILE A 645 23.79 10.97 -18.34
N ASN A 646 23.30 11.94 -19.13
CA ASN A 646 22.14 12.75 -18.78
C ASN A 646 20.87 11.91 -18.67
N LYS A 647 20.68 10.94 -19.57
CA LYS A 647 19.54 10.03 -19.51
C LYS A 647 19.60 9.13 -18.27
N ILE A 648 20.76 8.53 -17.98
CA ILE A 648 20.96 7.67 -16.80
C ILE A 648 20.79 8.45 -15.48
N SER A 649 21.12 9.75 -15.48
CA SER A 649 20.97 10.63 -14.32
C SER A 649 19.56 11.22 -14.16
N SER A 650 18.65 11.01 -15.13
CA SER A 650 17.29 11.56 -15.05
C SER A 650 16.47 10.91 -13.94
N LEU A 651 15.55 11.66 -13.32
CA LEU A 651 14.80 11.24 -12.13
C LEU A 651 14.14 9.86 -12.26
N ASN A 652 13.51 9.57 -13.40
CA ASN A 652 12.82 8.30 -13.66
C ASN A 652 13.74 7.13 -14.05
N VAL A 653 15.04 7.38 -14.24
CA VAL A 653 16.03 6.34 -14.60
C VAL A 653 17.03 6.08 -13.47
N ALA A 654 17.38 7.14 -12.71
CA ALA A 654 18.32 7.14 -11.61
C ALA A 654 18.04 6.05 -10.55
N SER A 655 19.06 5.72 -9.75
CA SER A 655 18.96 4.69 -8.72
C SER A 655 17.94 5.09 -7.67
N GLN A 656 17.01 4.18 -7.41
CA GLN A 656 16.07 4.26 -6.28
C GLN A 656 16.40 3.21 -5.22
N LYS A 657 17.64 2.71 -5.20
CA LYS A 657 18.07 1.66 -4.25
C LYS A 657 17.93 2.11 -2.79
N GLY A 658 18.30 3.34 -2.46
CA GLY A 658 18.14 3.87 -1.11
C GLY A 658 16.67 3.93 -0.65
N LEU A 659 15.73 4.17 -1.56
CA LEU A 659 14.29 4.10 -1.26
C LEU A 659 13.87 2.65 -1.00
N MET A 660 14.27 1.71 -1.86
CA MET A 660 13.97 0.29 -1.72
C MET A 660 14.53 -0.30 -0.42
N GLU A 661 15.73 0.10 0.02
CA GLU A 661 16.37 -0.42 1.24
C GLU A 661 15.69 0.01 2.55
N MET A 662 14.69 0.90 2.49
CA MET A 662 13.82 1.18 3.64
C MET A 662 12.85 0.01 3.94
N PHE A 663 12.62 -0.88 2.98
CA PHE A 663 11.60 -1.93 3.03
C PHE A 663 12.23 -3.31 3.21
N ASP A 664 11.65 -4.13 4.11
CA ASP A 664 12.06 -5.52 4.27
C ASP A 664 11.63 -6.34 3.05
N SER A 665 12.57 -7.05 2.46
CA SER A 665 12.36 -7.89 1.27
C SER A 665 12.70 -9.36 1.53
N THR A 666 12.78 -9.79 2.78
CA THR A 666 13.31 -11.10 3.20
C THR A 666 12.40 -11.87 4.16
N ILE A 667 11.52 -11.18 4.89
CA ILE A 667 10.59 -11.79 5.84
C ILE A 667 9.72 -12.88 5.18
N GLY A 668 9.49 -13.99 5.88
CA GLY A 668 8.82 -15.18 5.35
C GLY A 668 9.74 -16.16 4.60
N ALA A 669 11.01 -15.76 4.36
CA ALA A 669 12.03 -16.55 3.65
C ALA A 669 11.53 -17.12 2.31
N GLY A 670 10.66 -16.36 1.62
CA GLY A 670 10.00 -16.75 0.38
C GLY A 670 10.51 -16.01 -0.86
N THR A 671 11.31 -14.96 -0.69
CA THR A 671 11.82 -14.12 -1.77
C THR A 671 12.66 -14.91 -2.76
N VAL A 672 12.23 -14.97 -4.02
CA VAL A 672 12.95 -15.65 -5.11
C VAL A 672 13.98 -14.72 -5.74
N LEU A 673 13.58 -13.48 -6.00
CA LEU A 673 14.46 -12.42 -6.50
C LEU A 673 14.57 -11.31 -5.46
N MET A 674 15.78 -11.05 -4.96
CA MET A 674 16.05 -9.84 -4.18
C MET A 674 15.83 -8.60 -5.05
N PRO A 675 15.44 -7.44 -4.47
CA PRO A 675 15.07 -6.25 -5.25
C PRO A 675 16.16 -5.77 -6.22
N PHE A 676 17.42 -6.03 -5.87
CA PHE A 676 18.57 -5.83 -6.75
C PHE A 676 19.39 -7.11 -6.89
N GLY A 677 19.57 -7.55 -8.14
CA GLY A 677 20.30 -8.75 -8.53
C GLY A 677 21.79 -8.54 -8.79
N GLY A 678 22.46 -9.67 -9.03
CA GLY A 678 23.90 -9.74 -9.27
C GLY A 678 24.77 -9.72 -8.02
N LYS A 679 26.05 -10.03 -8.19
CA LYS A 679 27.08 -10.08 -7.15
C LYS A 679 27.14 -8.81 -6.28
N TYR A 680 26.90 -7.65 -6.88
CA TYR A 680 26.95 -6.35 -6.20
C TYR A 680 25.58 -5.82 -5.80
N GLN A 681 24.48 -6.53 -6.11
CA GLN A 681 23.11 -6.10 -5.83
C GLN A 681 22.82 -4.69 -6.39
N LEU A 682 23.07 -4.51 -7.70
CA LEU A 682 22.94 -3.21 -8.37
C LEU A 682 21.99 -3.21 -9.57
N THR A 683 21.53 -4.37 -10.05
CA THR A 683 20.55 -4.42 -11.14
C THR A 683 19.15 -4.57 -10.57
N PRO A 684 18.24 -3.59 -10.72
CA PRO A 684 16.86 -3.72 -10.24
C PRO A 684 16.11 -4.85 -10.97
N THR A 685 15.24 -5.57 -10.28
CA THR A 685 14.37 -6.60 -10.86
C THR A 685 13.20 -6.02 -11.64
N GLU A 686 12.58 -6.83 -12.51
CA GLU A 686 11.38 -6.44 -13.28
C GLU A 686 10.07 -6.47 -12.47
N GLY A 687 10.08 -7.12 -11.31
CA GLY A 687 8.92 -7.25 -10.43
C GLY A 687 9.27 -7.97 -9.14
N SER A 688 8.23 -8.38 -8.41
CA SER A 688 8.33 -9.09 -7.15
C SER A 688 7.94 -10.55 -7.33
N ILE A 689 8.75 -11.48 -6.81
CA ILE A 689 8.50 -12.93 -6.88
C ILE A 689 8.75 -13.59 -5.52
N HIS A 690 7.73 -14.26 -5.00
CA HIS A 690 7.75 -14.90 -3.68
C HIS A 690 7.11 -16.29 -3.73
N LYS A 691 7.74 -17.27 -3.10
CA LYS A 691 7.17 -18.61 -2.93
C LYS A 691 5.88 -18.56 -2.12
N ILE A 692 4.92 -19.43 -2.45
CA ILE A 692 3.70 -19.56 -1.65
C ILE A 692 4.08 -19.98 -0.23
N PRO A 693 3.67 -19.24 0.82
CA PRO A 693 4.11 -19.52 2.18
C PRO A 693 3.41 -20.76 2.73
N LEU A 694 4.18 -21.80 3.04
CA LEU A 694 3.71 -23.02 3.68
C LEU A 694 4.02 -22.99 5.18
N LEU A 695 3.13 -23.56 6.01
CA LEU A 695 3.43 -23.83 7.42
C LEU A 695 4.39 -25.02 7.56
N GLU A 696 4.23 -26.02 6.72
CA GLU A 696 5.04 -27.24 6.69
C GLU A 696 5.42 -27.62 5.25
N GLY A 697 6.59 -28.23 5.07
CA GLY A 697 7.07 -28.66 3.77
C GLY A 697 7.69 -27.55 2.92
N THR A 698 7.86 -27.83 1.63
CA THR A 698 8.45 -26.92 0.63
C THR A 698 7.65 -26.94 -0.66
N THR A 699 7.69 -25.83 -1.40
CA THR A 699 7.05 -25.68 -2.71
C THR A 699 8.02 -25.03 -3.70
N ASP A 700 7.88 -25.34 -4.98
CA ASP A 700 8.45 -24.54 -6.06
C ASP A 700 7.49 -23.49 -6.62
N THR A 701 6.19 -23.63 -6.36
CA THR A 701 5.18 -22.64 -6.72
C THR A 701 5.43 -21.30 -6.01
N ALA A 702 5.39 -20.22 -6.80
CA ALA A 702 5.55 -18.84 -6.37
C ALA A 702 4.50 -17.96 -7.03
N SER A 703 4.30 -16.76 -6.48
CA SER A 703 3.53 -15.68 -7.10
C SER A 703 4.47 -14.64 -7.71
N ALA A 704 4.07 -14.09 -8.85
CA ALA A 704 4.71 -12.95 -9.47
C ALA A 704 3.74 -11.78 -9.55
N ILE A 705 4.20 -10.58 -9.18
CA ILE A 705 3.46 -9.33 -9.37
C ILE A 705 4.37 -8.27 -10.03
N THR A 706 3.84 -7.61 -11.04
CA THR A 706 4.47 -6.50 -11.77
C THR A 706 3.47 -5.36 -11.96
N TRP A 707 3.95 -4.23 -12.50
CA TRP A 707 3.11 -3.09 -12.82
C TRP A 707 3.54 -2.41 -14.12
N GLY A 708 2.63 -1.66 -14.75
CA GLY A 708 2.92 -0.85 -15.94
C GLY A 708 2.17 0.47 -15.91
N TYR A 709 2.87 1.56 -16.24
CA TYR A 709 2.34 2.92 -16.33
C TYR A 709 3.43 3.90 -16.82
N ASN A 710 3.07 4.80 -17.74
CA ASN A 710 3.93 5.91 -18.12
C ASN A 710 3.13 7.25 -18.16
N PRO A 711 3.49 8.26 -17.34
CA PRO A 711 2.75 9.52 -17.29
C PRO A 711 2.83 10.29 -18.60
N THR A 712 3.98 10.29 -19.28
CA THR A 712 4.18 11.04 -20.52
C THR A 712 3.34 10.49 -21.67
N ILE A 713 3.22 9.17 -21.80
CA ILE A 713 2.35 8.54 -22.82
C ILE A 713 0.88 8.83 -22.50
N THR A 714 0.46 8.65 -21.24
CA THR A 714 -0.94 8.79 -20.85
C THR A 714 -1.39 10.26 -20.90
N GLU A 715 -0.51 11.20 -20.59
CA GLU A 715 -0.76 12.63 -20.74
C GLU A 715 -0.92 13.03 -22.22
N TRP A 716 -0.09 12.46 -23.12
CA TRP A 716 -0.22 12.69 -24.56
C TRP A 716 -1.52 12.10 -25.11
N SER A 717 -1.82 10.84 -24.77
CA SER A 717 -3.05 10.15 -25.14
C SER A 717 -3.42 9.09 -24.11
N PRO A 718 -4.52 9.27 -23.35
CA PRO A 718 -4.97 8.28 -22.38
C PRO A 718 -5.25 6.91 -22.99
N TYR A 719 -5.77 6.86 -24.23
CA TYR A 719 -6.01 5.61 -24.96
C TYR A 719 -4.73 4.79 -25.18
N HIS A 720 -3.66 5.43 -25.66
CA HIS A 720 -2.37 4.75 -25.81
C HIS A 720 -1.77 4.41 -24.44
N GLY A 721 -1.89 5.31 -23.47
CA GLY A 721 -1.43 5.09 -22.09
C GLY A 721 -2.02 3.83 -21.47
N GLY A 722 -3.34 3.62 -21.60
CA GLY A 722 -4.01 2.41 -21.12
C GLY A 722 -3.49 1.13 -21.80
N ALA A 723 -3.31 1.15 -23.12
CA ALA A 723 -2.78 -0.01 -23.85
C ALA A 723 -1.34 -0.34 -23.45
N TYR A 724 -0.45 0.65 -23.41
CA TYR A 724 0.95 0.44 -23.05
C TYR A 724 1.16 0.10 -21.57
N ALA A 725 0.30 0.57 -20.67
CA ALA A 725 0.31 0.16 -19.26
C ALA A 725 0.11 -1.35 -19.13
N VAL A 726 -0.88 -1.92 -19.83
CA VAL A 726 -1.13 -3.37 -19.85
C VAL A 726 0.08 -4.10 -20.45
N ILE A 727 0.55 -3.69 -21.63
CA ILE A 727 1.70 -4.32 -22.29
C ILE A 727 2.96 -4.30 -21.42
N GLU A 728 3.26 -3.20 -20.75
CA GLU A 728 4.43 -3.11 -19.86
C GLU A 728 4.34 -4.10 -18.70
N SER A 729 3.19 -4.17 -18.03
CA SER A 729 2.99 -5.08 -16.90
C SER A 729 3.17 -6.56 -17.31
N LEU A 730 2.66 -6.94 -18.48
CA LEU A 730 2.81 -8.29 -19.04
C LEU A 730 4.25 -8.58 -19.48
N ALA A 731 4.88 -7.63 -20.17
CA ALA A 731 6.26 -7.79 -20.63
C ALA A 731 7.20 -8.05 -19.45
N LYS A 732 6.98 -7.38 -18.31
CA LYS A 732 7.77 -7.62 -17.09
C LYS A 732 7.59 -9.05 -16.54
N ILE A 733 6.38 -9.62 -16.58
CA ILE A 733 6.13 -11.02 -16.21
C ILE A 733 6.92 -11.97 -17.14
N VAL A 734 6.82 -11.74 -18.45
CA VAL A 734 7.52 -12.55 -19.46
C VAL A 734 9.04 -12.46 -19.32
N ALA A 735 9.58 -11.27 -19.05
CA ALA A 735 11.02 -11.05 -18.87
C ALA A 735 11.59 -11.85 -17.69
N MET A 736 10.79 -12.07 -16.64
CA MET A 736 11.18 -12.90 -15.50
C MET A 736 10.98 -14.40 -15.74
N GLY A 737 10.31 -14.80 -16.82
CA GLY A 737 10.00 -16.20 -17.15
C GLY A 737 8.59 -16.66 -16.77
N GLY A 738 7.65 -15.75 -16.50
CA GLY A 738 6.25 -16.07 -16.22
C GLY A 738 5.38 -16.17 -17.48
N ASP A 739 4.28 -16.93 -17.40
CA ASP A 739 3.32 -17.10 -18.50
C ASP A 739 2.24 -16.02 -18.47
N TYR A 740 2.25 -15.15 -19.49
CA TYR A 740 1.28 -14.05 -19.62
C TYR A 740 -0.17 -14.53 -19.71
N LYS A 741 -0.43 -15.75 -20.21
CA LYS A 741 -1.80 -16.29 -20.41
C LYS A 741 -2.51 -16.56 -19.08
N SER A 742 -1.74 -16.81 -18.03
CA SER A 742 -2.24 -17.05 -16.68
C SER A 742 -2.31 -15.78 -15.82
N VAL A 743 -2.06 -14.61 -16.40
CA VAL A 743 -2.13 -13.33 -15.70
C VAL A 743 -3.58 -12.92 -15.48
N ARG A 744 -3.84 -12.37 -14.30
CA ARG A 744 -5.02 -11.56 -14.03
C ARG A 744 -4.60 -10.16 -13.65
N LEU A 745 -5.38 -9.18 -14.11
CA LEU A 745 -5.05 -7.77 -13.95
C LEU A 745 -5.87 -7.14 -12.81
N SER A 746 -5.32 -6.08 -12.24
CA SER A 746 -6.06 -5.10 -11.44
C SER A 746 -5.61 -3.70 -11.80
N PHE A 747 -6.53 -2.75 -11.86
CA PHE A 747 -6.24 -1.38 -12.28
C PHE A 747 -6.27 -0.37 -11.13
N GLN A 748 -5.42 0.65 -11.23
CA GLN A 748 -5.51 1.85 -10.41
C GLN A 748 -5.73 3.06 -11.30
N GLU A 749 -6.91 3.64 -11.25
CA GLU A 749 -7.26 4.87 -11.94
C GLU A 749 -7.05 6.08 -11.02
N TYR A 750 -6.26 7.06 -11.47
CA TYR A 750 -6.10 8.32 -10.76
C TYR A 750 -6.12 9.51 -11.73
N PHE A 751 -7.19 10.31 -11.64
CA PHE A 751 -7.44 11.41 -12.55
C PHE A 751 -7.79 12.68 -11.77
N GLU A 752 -7.76 13.80 -12.48
CA GLU A 752 -8.28 15.08 -12.00
C GLU A 752 -9.76 14.99 -11.60
N ARG A 753 -10.24 16.00 -10.87
CA ARG A 753 -11.66 16.15 -10.60
C ARG A 753 -12.45 16.35 -11.89
N LEU A 754 -13.39 15.44 -12.16
CA LEU A 754 -14.14 15.41 -13.43
C LEU A 754 -15.24 16.49 -13.52
N GLY A 755 -16.01 16.70 -12.44
CA GLY A 755 -17.14 17.65 -12.42
C GLY A 755 -18.14 17.40 -13.55
N ASP A 756 -18.75 18.46 -14.08
CA ASP A 756 -19.72 18.38 -15.18
C ASP A 756 -19.09 18.58 -16.57
N ASN A 757 -17.77 18.37 -16.71
CA ASN A 757 -17.03 18.66 -17.94
C ASN A 757 -16.85 17.39 -18.81
N PRO A 758 -17.51 17.28 -19.99
CA PRO A 758 -17.45 16.09 -20.82
C PRO A 758 -16.05 15.66 -21.26
N THR A 759 -15.15 16.63 -21.47
CA THR A 759 -13.76 16.37 -21.89
C THR A 759 -12.93 15.73 -20.77
N LYS A 760 -13.19 16.11 -19.51
CA LYS A 760 -12.53 15.49 -18.36
C LYS A 760 -12.94 14.03 -18.22
N TRP A 761 -14.23 13.73 -18.38
CA TRP A 761 -14.77 12.35 -18.42
C TRP A 761 -14.23 11.54 -19.61
N GLY A 762 -13.89 12.19 -20.71
CA GLY A 762 -13.24 11.57 -21.86
C GLY A 762 -11.87 10.95 -21.57
N LYS A 763 -11.14 11.43 -20.54
CA LYS A 763 -9.81 10.92 -20.17
C LYS A 763 -9.84 9.50 -19.60
N PRO A 764 -10.55 9.21 -18.49
CA PRO A 764 -10.67 7.84 -17.97
C PRO A 764 -11.38 6.92 -18.97
N PHE A 765 -12.38 7.43 -19.70
CA PHE A 765 -13.06 6.66 -20.75
C PHE A 765 -12.08 6.18 -21.84
N ALA A 766 -11.25 7.07 -22.37
CA ALA A 766 -10.25 6.72 -23.37
C ALA A 766 -9.19 5.76 -22.81
N ALA A 767 -8.73 5.96 -21.57
CA ALA A 767 -7.79 5.06 -20.91
C ALA A 767 -8.34 3.63 -20.79
N LEU A 768 -9.59 3.49 -20.34
CA LEU A 768 -10.26 2.19 -20.24
C LEU A 768 -10.45 1.53 -21.61
N LEU A 769 -10.81 2.28 -22.67
CA LEU A 769 -10.81 1.73 -24.04
C LEU A 769 -9.43 1.18 -24.45
N GLY A 770 -8.36 1.88 -24.09
CA GLY A 770 -6.99 1.44 -24.36
C GLY A 770 -6.64 0.14 -23.66
N THR A 771 -7.05 -0.03 -22.40
CA THR A 771 -6.85 -1.31 -21.69
C THR A 771 -7.65 -2.44 -22.31
N GLN A 772 -8.90 -2.18 -22.72
CA GLN A 772 -9.78 -3.17 -23.35
C GLN A 772 -9.22 -3.69 -24.67
N TYR A 773 -8.60 -2.82 -25.47
CA TYR A 773 -7.92 -3.18 -26.72
C TYR A 773 -6.91 -4.31 -26.52
N VAL A 774 -6.12 -4.26 -25.44
CA VAL A 774 -5.10 -5.29 -25.14
C VAL A 774 -5.72 -6.50 -24.44
N MET A 775 -6.54 -6.27 -23.41
CA MET A 775 -7.12 -7.35 -22.59
C MET A 775 -7.90 -8.35 -23.44
N LYS A 776 -8.71 -7.85 -24.39
CA LYS A 776 -9.56 -8.68 -25.26
C LYS A 776 -8.74 -9.56 -26.20
N ASP A 777 -7.65 -9.05 -26.75
CA ASP A 777 -6.82 -9.78 -27.70
C ASP A 777 -5.91 -10.82 -27.03
N PHE A 778 -5.47 -10.53 -25.80
CA PHE A 778 -4.62 -11.43 -25.00
C PHE A 778 -5.42 -12.40 -24.10
N ASP A 779 -6.75 -12.30 -24.05
CA ASP A 779 -7.64 -13.09 -23.16
C ASP A 779 -7.27 -13.00 -21.66
N ILE A 780 -6.91 -11.80 -21.19
CA ILE A 780 -6.42 -11.54 -19.82
C ILE A 780 -7.20 -10.39 -19.17
N PRO A 781 -8.30 -10.69 -18.47
CA PRO A 781 -9.15 -9.64 -17.94
C PRO A 781 -8.61 -9.04 -16.64
N ALA A 782 -8.94 -7.77 -16.42
CA ALA A 782 -8.93 -7.19 -15.08
C ALA A 782 -10.08 -7.77 -14.24
N ILE A 783 -9.75 -8.30 -13.06
CA ILE A 783 -10.72 -8.90 -12.13
C ILE A 783 -10.91 -8.08 -10.86
N GLY A 784 -10.21 -6.95 -10.75
CA GLY A 784 -10.41 -5.94 -9.73
C GLY A 784 -9.78 -4.60 -10.13
N GLY A 785 -9.86 -3.64 -9.23
CA GLY A 785 -9.27 -2.32 -9.39
C GLY A 785 -9.71 -1.37 -8.29
N LYS A 786 -9.22 -0.13 -8.38
CA LYS A 786 -9.57 0.96 -7.48
C LYS A 786 -9.41 2.29 -8.21
N ASP A 787 -10.36 3.20 -8.00
CA ASP A 787 -10.34 4.51 -8.62
C ASP A 787 -10.24 5.67 -7.61
N SER A 788 -9.68 6.79 -8.09
CA SER A 788 -9.57 8.05 -7.37
C SER A 788 -9.74 9.21 -8.36
N MET A 789 -10.84 9.97 -8.25
CA MET A 789 -11.20 11.06 -9.17
C MET A 789 -11.07 12.46 -8.53
N SER A 790 -10.09 12.62 -7.63
CA SER A 790 -9.87 13.83 -6.82
C SER A 790 -8.47 14.44 -6.95
N GLY A 791 -7.78 14.17 -8.07
CA GLY A 791 -6.40 14.57 -8.32
C GLY A 791 -6.25 16.03 -8.80
N SER A 792 -6.87 16.98 -8.12
CA SER A 792 -6.78 18.42 -8.45
C SER A 792 -6.46 19.25 -7.20
N PHE A 793 -5.66 20.30 -7.36
CA PHE A 793 -5.37 21.29 -6.33
C PHE A 793 -5.34 22.69 -6.95
N ASN A 794 -6.28 23.56 -6.59
CA ASN A 794 -6.51 24.82 -7.31
C ASN A 794 -6.61 24.57 -8.84
N ASP A 795 -5.77 25.24 -9.63
CA ASP A 795 -5.77 25.16 -11.10
C ASP A 795 -4.79 24.11 -11.68
N ILE A 796 -4.18 23.26 -10.83
CA ILE A 796 -3.26 22.20 -11.26
C ILE A 796 -3.86 20.81 -11.04
N ASP A 797 -3.60 19.92 -11.99
CA ASP A 797 -4.14 18.56 -12.03
C ASP A 797 -3.01 17.52 -12.09
N VAL A 798 -3.28 16.34 -11.53
CA VAL A 798 -2.42 15.17 -11.68
C VAL A 798 -2.37 14.72 -13.14
N PRO A 799 -1.27 14.11 -13.61
CA PRO A 799 -1.29 13.48 -14.91
C PRO A 799 -2.36 12.37 -14.94
N PRO A 800 -3.10 12.19 -16.05
CA PRO A 800 -3.94 11.02 -16.25
C PRO A 800 -3.15 9.75 -15.90
N THR A 801 -3.65 8.98 -14.95
CA THR A 801 -2.95 7.83 -14.40
C THR A 801 -3.82 6.60 -14.52
N ILE A 802 -3.29 5.56 -15.17
CA ILE A 802 -3.85 4.22 -15.18
C ILE A 802 -2.69 3.23 -14.99
N ILE A 803 -2.65 2.59 -13.81
CA ILE A 803 -1.64 1.58 -13.50
C ILE A 803 -2.24 0.21 -13.75
N SER A 804 -1.53 -0.60 -14.53
CA SER A 804 -1.84 -2.02 -14.71
C SER A 804 -1.00 -2.86 -13.76
N PHE A 805 -1.63 -3.54 -12.79
CA PHE A 805 -0.98 -4.57 -11.97
C PHE A 805 -1.26 -5.94 -12.59
N ALA A 806 -0.21 -6.72 -12.83
CA ALA A 806 -0.32 -8.07 -13.37
C ALA A 806 0.15 -9.08 -12.31
N VAL A 807 -0.73 -10.04 -11.98
CA VAL A 807 -0.46 -11.09 -10.98
C VAL A 807 -0.66 -12.45 -11.59
N THR A 808 0.26 -13.38 -11.29
CA THR A 808 0.13 -14.78 -11.70
C THR A 808 0.93 -15.74 -10.83
N LYS A 809 0.68 -17.06 -10.99
CA LYS A 809 1.53 -18.12 -10.43
C LYS A 809 2.71 -18.41 -11.37
N VAL A 810 3.85 -18.73 -10.80
CA VAL A 810 5.08 -19.11 -11.50
C VAL A 810 5.77 -20.27 -10.78
N LEU A 811 6.74 -20.90 -11.43
CA LEU A 811 7.65 -21.85 -10.79
C LEU A 811 8.97 -21.15 -10.51
N ALA A 812 9.41 -21.15 -9.25
CA ALA A 812 10.62 -20.47 -8.83
C ALA A 812 11.87 -21.01 -9.57
N SER A 813 11.88 -22.29 -9.97
CA SER A 813 12.97 -22.87 -10.77
C SER A 813 13.08 -22.33 -12.19
N ASN A 814 12.04 -21.68 -12.71
CA ASN A 814 11.99 -21.11 -14.06
C ASN A 814 12.27 -19.61 -14.11
N ILE A 815 12.42 -18.97 -12.96
CA ILE A 815 12.65 -17.54 -12.90
C ILE A 815 14.10 -17.18 -13.25
N ILE A 816 14.26 -16.16 -14.09
CA ILE A 816 15.56 -15.54 -14.41
C ILE A 816 15.62 -14.11 -13.86
N SER A 817 16.83 -13.62 -13.61
CA SER A 817 17.06 -12.25 -13.17
C SER A 817 17.80 -11.44 -14.25
N PRO A 818 17.67 -10.11 -14.24
CA PRO A 818 17.96 -9.29 -15.43
C PRO A 818 19.44 -8.96 -15.65
N GLU A 819 20.31 -9.08 -14.66
CA GLU A 819 21.72 -8.73 -14.81
C GLU A 819 22.45 -9.69 -15.76
N PHE A 820 23.42 -9.15 -16.53
CA PHE A 820 24.24 -9.96 -17.41
C PHE A 820 24.99 -11.03 -16.61
N LYS A 821 25.02 -12.27 -17.13
CA LYS A 821 25.49 -13.47 -16.41
C LYS A 821 26.90 -13.90 -16.81
N GLY A 822 27.33 -13.61 -18.04
CA GLY A 822 28.62 -14.06 -18.54
C GLY A 822 29.20 -13.17 -19.63
N ASN A 823 30.46 -13.43 -19.98
CA ASN A 823 31.21 -12.68 -20.98
C ASN A 823 31.08 -13.33 -22.37
N GLY A 824 31.03 -12.52 -23.43
CA GLY A 824 31.00 -13.01 -24.81
C GLY A 824 29.63 -13.55 -25.27
N ASN A 825 28.60 -13.44 -24.43
CA ASN A 825 27.23 -13.82 -24.75
C ASN A 825 26.63 -12.82 -25.74
N ASN A 826 25.69 -13.28 -26.57
CA ASN A 826 24.99 -12.44 -27.52
C ASN A 826 23.93 -11.60 -26.80
N ILE A 827 23.81 -10.34 -27.22
CA ILE A 827 22.80 -9.40 -26.74
C ILE A 827 21.83 -9.14 -27.90
N TYR A 828 20.57 -9.50 -27.70
CA TYR A 828 19.51 -9.30 -28.68
C TYR A 828 18.48 -8.27 -28.19
N LEU A 829 18.00 -7.44 -29.11
CA LEU A 829 16.75 -6.69 -28.97
C LEU A 829 15.64 -7.51 -29.60
N ILE A 830 14.67 -7.94 -28.80
CA ILE A 830 13.42 -8.53 -29.30
C ILE A 830 12.39 -7.41 -29.30
N LYS A 831 12.05 -6.92 -30.50
CA LYS A 831 11.14 -5.77 -30.65
C LYS A 831 9.87 -6.14 -31.40
N HIS A 832 8.83 -5.36 -31.18
CA HIS A 832 7.66 -5.32 -32.05
C HIS A 832 7.64 -3.98 -32.80
N ASN A 833 6.97 -3.93 -33.94
CA ASN A 833 6.75 -2.71 -34.69
C ASN A 833 5.37 -2.14 -34.36
N MET A 834 5.31 -0.88 -33.91
CA MET A 834 4.04 -0.20 -33.68
C MET A 834 3.23 -0.12 -34.98
N THR A 835 1.91 -0.12 -34.85
CA THR A 835 1.01 0.12 -35.98
C THR A 835 1.15 1.55 -36.53
N LYS A 836 0.53 1.84 -37.69
CA LYS A 836 0.50 3.20 -38.28
C LYS A 836 -0.02 4.28 -37.32
N ASP A 837 -0.85 3.87 -36.35
CA ASP A 837 -1.48 4.75 -35.37
C ASP A 837 -0.80 4.65 -34.01
N LEU A 838 0.44 4.15 -33.96
CA LEU A 838 1.29 4.10 -32.75
C LEU A 838 0.75 3.19 -31.64
N MET A 839 -0.26 2.36 -31.94
CA MET A 839 -0.72 1.29 -31.04
C MET A 839 0.25 0.10 -31.07
N PRO A 840 0.39 -0.64 -29.96
CA PRO A 840 1.18 -1.86 -29.92
C PRO A 840 0.64 -2.89 -30.92
N ASN A 841 1.54 -3.54 -31.66
CA ASN A 841 1.17 -4.65 -32.55
C ASN A 841 1.02 -5.93 -31.74
N LEU A 842 -0.23 -6.28 -31.44
CA LEU A 842 -0.57 -7.35 -30.50
C LEU A 842 -0.17 -8.74 -31.03
N ASP A 843 -0.23 -8.98 -32.33
CA ASP A 843 0.17 -10.27 -32.92
C ASP A 843 1.69 -10.50 -32.84
N GLU A 844 2.49 -9.48 -33.18
CA GLU A 844 3.95 -9.54 -32.99
C GLU A 844 4.31 -9.70 -31.52
N LEU A 845 3.60 -9.00 -30.61
CA LEU A 845 3.84 -9.10 -29.18
C LEU A 845 3.55 -10.50 -28.62
N LYS A 846 2.41 -11.12 -28.98
CA LYS A 846 2.09 -12.50 -28.60
C LYS A 846 3.18 -13.47 -29.09
N SER A 847 3.58 -13.35 -30.36
CA SER A 847 4.66 -14.17 -30.94
C SER A 847 6.00 -13.98 -30.20
N ASN A 848 6.36 -12.73 -29.90
CA ASN A 848 7.57 -12.40 -29.15
C ASN A 848 7.52 -12.92 -27.71
N PHE A 849 6.39 -12.79 -27.03
CA PHE A 849 6.22 -13.28 -25.66
C PHE A 849 6.35 -14.81 -25.63
N GLU A 850 5.67 -15.53 -26.52
CA GLU A 850 5.80 -16.99 -26.64
C GLU A 850 7.24 -17.42 -26.95
N PHE A 851 7.91 -16.70 -27.85
CA PHE A 851 9.31 -16.94 -28.18
C PHE A 851 10.22 -16.76 -26.96
N ILE A 852 10.07 -15.69 -26.19
CA ILE A 852 10.87 -15.41 -25.01
C ILE A 852 10.62 -16.48 -23.93
N MET A 853 9.37 -16.72 -23.57
CA MET A 853 9.00 -17.69 -22.54
C MET A 853 9.59 -19.07 -22.83
N LYS A 854 9.44 -19.55 -24.08
CA LYS A 854 10.00 -20.83 -24.50
C LYS A 854 11.52 -20.87 -24.39
N ASN A 855 12.22 -19.82 -24.82
CA ASN A 855 13.69 -19.79 -24.74
C ASN A 855 14.20 -19.62 -23.30
N ILE A 856 13.43 -19.02 -22.39
CA ILE A 856 13.75 -19.01 -20.94
C ILE A 856 13.54 -20.40 -20.34
N GLU A 857 12.42 -21.07 -20.67
CA GLU A 857 12.13 -22.44 -20.23
C GLU A 857 13.21 -23.42 -20.70
N ASP A 858 13.62 -23.33 -21.97
CA ASP A 858 14.71 -24.09 -22.58
C ASP A 858 16.11 -23.70 -22.06
N LYS A 859 16.20 -22.72 -21.14
CA LYS A 859 17.45 -22.17 -20.54
C LYS A 859 18.41 -21.55 -21.56
N LYS A 860 17.91 -21.10 -22.72
CA LYS A 860 18.67 -20.42 -23.77
C LYS A 860 18.81 -18.93 -23.50
N ILE A 861 17.73 -18.28 -23.09
CA ILE A 861 17.78 -16.91 -22.57
C ILE A 861 18.08 -17.00 -21.08
N ILE A 862 19.15 -16.33 -20.65
CA ILE A 862 19.67 -16.45 -19.28
C ILE A 862 19.56 -15.17 -18.46
N SER A 863 19.33 -14.03 -19.13
CA SER A 863 18.89 -12.77 -18.51
C SER A 863 18.04 -11.97 -19.51
N ALA A 864 17.09 -11.20 -19.00
CA ALA A 864 16.22 -10.35 -19.79
C ALA A 864 15.76 -9.12 -19.01
N MET A 865 15.61 -7.98 -19.69
CA MET A 865 15.07 -6.73 -19.14
C MET A 865 14.16 -6.08 -20.20
N THR A 866 13.04 -5.50 -19.79
CA THR A 866 12.16 -4.77 -20.72
C THR A 866 12.72 -3.38 -21.04
N VAL A 867 12.41 -2.86 -22.22
CA VAL A 867 12.75 -1.48 -22.61
C VAL A 867 11.66 -0.53 -22.09
N LYS A 868 12.07 0.46 -21.27
CA LYS A 868 11.18 1.35 -20.50
C LYS A 868 11.37 2.81 -20.90
N GLY A 869 10.99 3.74 -20.00
CA GLY A 869 11.14 5.19 -20.15
C GLY A 869 12.56 5.68 -20.50
N GLY A 870 13.58 4.92 -20.13
CA GLY A 870 14.98 5.20 -20.41
C GLY A 870 15.48 4.80 -21.79
N GLY A 871 14.72 4.00 -22.53
CA GLY A 871 15.14 3.40 -23.79
C GLY A 871 16.12 2.23 -23.61
N ILE A 872 16.75 1.81 -24.70
CA ILE A 872 17.69 0.68 -24.73
C ILE A 872 18.91 0.94 -23.85
N VAL A 873 19.37 2.19 -23.77
CA VAL A 873 20.53 2.57 -22.93
C VAL A 873 20.30 2.28 -21.45
N GLU A 874 19.10 2.53 -20.93
CA GLU A 874 18.76 2.24 -19.55
C GLU A 874 18.87 0.73 -19.29
N ALA A 875 18.30 -0.08 -20.18
CA ALA A 875 18.32 -1.53 -20.04
C ALA A 875 19.77 -2.06 -20.05
N LEU A 876 20.57 -1.68 -21.05
CA LEU A 876 21.98 -2.09 -21.15
C LEU A 876 22.79 -1.69 -19.91
N ALA A 877 22.64 -0.45 -19.46
CA ALA A 877 23.35 0.04 -18.28
C ALA A 877 22.94 -0.73 -17.02
N LYS A 878 21.64 -0.86 -16.74
CA LYS A 878 21.13 -1.57 -15.57
C LYS A 878 21.51 -3.05 -15.58
N MET A 879 21.38 -3.74 -16.71
CA MET A 879 21.80 -5.14 -16.84
C MET A 879 23.31 -5.32 -16.58
N SER A 880 24.15 -4.30 -16.86
CA SER A 880 25.60 -4.35 -16.65
C SER A 880 26.01 -4.21 -15.18
N PHE A 881 25.23 -3.51 -14.34
CA PHE A 881 25.68 -3.11 -13.01
C PHE A 881 25.80 -4.25 -11.99
N GLY A 882 24.83 -5.17 -11.95
CA GLY A 882 24.71 -6.18 -10.88
C GLY A 882 25.92 -7.10 -10.79
N ASN A 883 26.52 -7.45 -11.93
CA ASN A 883 27.73 -8.27 -12.00
C ASN A 883 28.97 -7.50 -12.48
N MET A 884 28.83 -6.20 -12.80
CA MET A 884 29.88 -5.37 -13.43
C MET A 884 30.43 -6.01 -14.71
N ILE A 885 29.53 -6.51 -15.56
CA ILE A 885 29.85 -7.09 -16.87
C ILE A 885 29.54 -6.03 -17.93
N GLY A 886 30.51 -5.72 -18.79
CA GLY A 886 30.34 -4.74 -19.85
C GLY A 886 29.55 -5.28 -21.02
N ALA A 887 29.28 -4.39 -21.98
CA ALA A 887 28.62 -4.76 -23.23
C ALA A 887 29.17 -3.91 -24.38
N LYS A 888 29.31 -4.53 -25.55
CA LYS A 888 29.61 -3.85 -26.81
C LYS A 888 28.43 -4.03 -27.75
N VAL A 889 27.78 -2.93 -28.11
CA VAL A 889 26.61 -2.90 -28.97
C VAL A 889 26.78 -1.92 -30.13
N ASN A 890 26.10 -2.19 -31.23
CA ASN A 890 26.06 -1.31 -32.41
C ASN A 890 24.61 -1.15 -32.87
N LEU A 891 24.11 0.08 -32.84
CA LEU A 891 22.72 0.41 -33.17
C LEU A 891 22.60 1.90 -33.54
N ASP A 892 21.48 2.28 -34.16
CA ASP A 892 21.21 3.69 -34.43
C ASP A 892 21.10 4.51 -33.12
N GLU A 893 21.68 5.70 -33.09
CA GLU A 893 21.65 6.59 -31.93
C GLU A 893 20.22 7.03 -31.61
N GLU A 894 19.36 7.20 -32.63
CA GLU A 894 17.96 7.57 -32.40
C GLU A 894 17.18 6.47 -31.66
N GLU A 895 17.46 5.19 -31.96
CA GLU A 895 16.78 4.05 -31.34
C GLU A 895 17.21 3.85 -29.88
N LEU A 896 18.39 4.34 -29.50
CA LEU A 896 18.97 4.15 -28.18
C LEU A 896 18.09 4.71 -27.05
N PHE A 897 17.39 5.81 -27.33
CA PHE A 897 16.61 6.58 -26.36
C PHE A 897 15.09 6.47 -26.54
N LYS A 898 14.61 5.88 -27.64
CA LYS A 898 13.19 5.74 -27.94
C LYS A 898 12.48 4.83 -26.92
N LEU A 899 11.21 5.14 -26.68
CA LEU A 899 10.33 4.28 -25.89
C LEU A 899 9.95 3.06 -26.73
N ALA A 900 10.14 1.87 -26.19
CA ALA A 900 9.83 0.62 -26.88
C ALA A 900 9.14 -0.39 -25.95
N TYR A 901 8.08 0.05 -25.26
CA TYR A 901 7.31 -0.79 -24.32
C TYR A 901 6.84 -2.08 -24.99
N GLY A 902 7.04 -3.21 -24.31
CA GLY A 902 6.79 -4.55 -24.88
C GLY A 902 7.98 -5.13 -25.65
N SER A 903 9.10 -4.41 -25.76
CA SER A 903 10.37 -4.91 -26.29
C SER A 903 11.35 -5.28 -25.17
N PHE A 904 12.32 -6.15 -25.49
CA PHE A 904 13.22 -6.76 -24.51
C PHE A 904 14.67 -6.70 -24.97
N ILE A 905 15.57 -6.48 -24.01
CA ILE A 905 16.98 -6.81 -24.15
C ILE A 905 17.21 -8.16 -23.49
N VAL A 906 17.77 -9.12 -24.23
CA VAL A 906 18.03 -10.47 -23.73
C VAL A 906 19.48 -10.87 -23.94
N GLU A 907 20.02 -11.60 -22.98
CA GLU A 907 21.34 -12.24 -23.05
C GLU A 907 21.18 -13.73 -23.31
N THR A 908 21.98 -14.25 -24.25
CA THR A 908 22.04 -15.68 -24.52
C THR A 908 23.43 -16.12 -24.97
N PRO A 909 23.92 -17.31 -24.57
CA PRO A 909 25.12 -17.91 -25.15
C PRO A 909 24.86 -18.51 -26.54
N GLU A 910 23.59 -18.68 -26.94
CA GLU A 910 23.18 -19.27 -28.21
C GLU A 910 22.86 -18.20 -29.26
N ILE A 911 22.73 -18.63 -30.52
CA ILE A 911 22.22 -17.79 -31.60
C ILE A 911 20.70 -17.95 -31.62
N LEU A 912 19.97 -16.83 -31.55
CA LEU A 912 18.52 -16.82 -31.68
C LEU A 912 18.14 -16.61 -33.15
N GLU A 913 17.43 -17.57 -33.73
CA GLU A 913 16.88 -17.49 -35.08
C GLU A 913 15.42 -17.03 -35.02
N ASN A 914 15.21 -15.71 -35.01
CA ASN A 914 13.89 -15.08 -35.07
C ASN A 914 14.02 -13.73 -35.79
N GLU A 915 13.07 -13.41 -36.68
CA GLU A 915 13.05 -12.15 -37.43
C GLU A 915 12.96 -10.90 -36.54
N ASN A 916 12.32 -11.03 -35.37
CA ASN A 916 12.18 -9.96 -34.38
C ASN A 916 13.37 -9.89 -33.41
N ALA A 917 14.28 -10.88 -33.44
CA ALA A 917 15.48 -10.90 -32.60
C ALA A 917 16.66 -10.24 -33.33
N ILE A 918 16.90 -8.96 -33.04
CA ILE A 918 17.95 -8.16 -33.64
C ILE A 918 19.22 -8.27 -32.79
N LEU A 919 20.29 -8.84 -33.33
CA LEU A 919 21.58 -8.90 -32.65
C LEU A 919 22.17 -7.50 -32.51
N LEU A 920 22.25 -6.99 -31.28
CA LEU A 920 22.87 -5.70 -30.98
C LEU A 920 24.39 -5.82 -30.81
N GLY A 921 24.85 -6.93 -30.26
CA GLY A 921 26.27 -7.13 -29.96
C GLY A 921 26.51 -8.21 -28.92
N LYS A 922 27.50 -8.01 -28.05
CA LYS A 922 27.93 -9.01 -27.07
C LYS A 922 28.29 -8.43 -25.71
N THR A 923 28.13 -9.23 -24.66
CA THR A 923 28.70 -8.92 -23.34
C THR A 923 30.22 -8.99 -23.36
N SER A 924 30.88 -8.27 -22.48
CA SER A 924 32.33 -8.09 -22.41
C SER A 924 32.85 -8.22 -20.98
N GLU A 925 34.07 -8.74 -20.84
CA GLU A 925 34.77 -8.81 -19.55
C GLU A 925 35.25 -7.44 -19.06
N ASN A 926 35.43 -6.49 -19.99
CA ASN A 926 35.83 -5.14 -19.65
C ASN A 926 34.66 -4.43 -18.95
N ARG A 927 34.95 -3.65 -17.90
CA ARG A 927 33.95 -2.87 -17.15
C ARG A 927 33.57 -1.58 -17.89
N GLU A 928 33.14 -1.73 -19.13
CA GLU A 928 32.76 -0.63 -20.01
C GLU A 928 31.54 -0.98 -20.86
N LEU A 929 30.72 0.04 -21.12
CA LEU A 929 29.66 0.00 -22.11
C LEU A 929 30.17 0.70 -23.37
N ILE A 930 30.27 -0.05 -24.47
CA ILE A 930 30.73 0.44 -25.76
C ILE A 930 29.52 0.52 -26.70
N ILE A 931 29.15 1.74 -27.10
CA ILE A 931 28.02 2.01 -28.00
C ILE A 931 28.55 2.75 -29.22
N ASN A 932 28.47 2.15 -30.42
CA ASN A 932 28.95 2.77 -31.67
C ASN A 932 30.39 3.31 -31.57
N ASP A 933 31.27 2.52 -30.95
CA ASP A 933 32.68 2.84 -30.65
C ASP A 933 32.93 3.90 -29.54
N GLU A 934 31.89 4.54 -28.99
CA GLU A 934 32.00 5.38 -27.79
C GLU A 934 32.15 4.51 -26.55
N VAL A 935 33.18 4.76 -25.74
CA VAL A 935 33.51 3.96 -24.55
C VAL A 935 33.14 4.70 -23.28
N ILE A 936 32.23 4.13 -22.49
CA ILE A 936 31.81 4.68 -21.20
C ILE A 936 32.07 3.66 -20.10
N LYS A 937 32.85 4.03 -19.08
CA LYS A 937 33.16 3.13 -17.98
C LYS A 937 31.92 2.84 -17.14
N LEU A 938 31.75 1.59 -16.70
CA LEU A 938 30.63 1.22 -15.85
C LEU A 938 30.66 1.96 -14.52
N GLU A 939 31.85 2.22 -13.95
CA GLU A 939 31.98 3.00 -12.72
C GLU A 939 31.49 4.45 -12.90
N GLU A 940 31.72 5.05 -14.07
CA GLU A 940 31.24 6.39 -14.39
C GLU A 940 29.72 6.41 -14.53
N LEU A 941 29.14 5.43 -15.25
CA LEU A 941 27.69 5.28 -15.36
C LEU A 941 27.03 5.03 -14.00
N LEU A 942 27.61 4.14 -13.20
CA LEU A 942 27.10 3.79 -11.88
C LEU A 942 27.10 5.00 -10.94
N ASN A 943 28.18 5.78 -10.92
CA ASN A 943 28.27 6.99 -10.09
C ASN A 943 27.19 8.01 -10.48
N ASN A 944 26.98 8.23 -11.78
CA ASN A 944 25.94 9.16 -12.25
C ASN A 944 24.53 8.63 -11.98
N TRP A 945 24.30 7.33 -12.16
CA TRP A 945 23.03 6.67 -11.85
C TRP A 945 22.65 6.81 -10.37
N LYS A 946 23.61 6.65 -9.45
CA LYS A 946 23.37 6.77 -8.01
C LYS A 946 23.23 8.21 -7.52
N LYS A 947 23.94 9.15 -8.14
CA LYS A 947 24.11 10.51 -7.62
C LYS A 947 22.79 11.28 -7.44
N THR A 948 21.87 11.21 -8.41
CA THR A 948 20.71 12.11 -8.49
C THR A 948 19.81 12.07 -7.26
N LEU A 949 19.47 10.89 -6.75
CA LEU A 949 18.53 10.73 -5.64
C LEU A 949 19.22 10.42 -4.31
N ASN A 950 20.55 10.29 -4.27
CA ASN A 950 21.28 9.92 -3.06
C ASN A 950 21.16 10.95 -1.91
N GLU A 951 20.95 12.23 -2.22
CA GLU A 951 20.70 13.27 -1.21
C GLU A 951 19.30 13.16 -0.56
N ILE A 952 18.36 12.48 -1.24
CA ILE A 952 17.02 12.22 -0.71
C ILE A 952 16.98 10.85 -0.04
N PHE A 953 17.43 9.82 -0.76
CA PHE A 953 17.44 8.44 -0.32
C PHE A 953 18.88 7.89 -0.32
N PRO A 954 19.66 8.14 0.74
CA PRO A 954 21.05 7.71 0.81
C PRO A 954 21.16 6.18 0.93
N GLU A 955 22.02 5.55 0.11
CA GLU A 955 22.32 4.11 0.21
C GLU A 955 23.24 3.77 1.41
N ILE A 956 23.98 4.76 1.91
CA ILE A 956 24.96 4.60 2.98
C ILE A 956 24.68 5.65 4.06
N ALA A 957 24.55 5.22 5.32
CA ALA A 957 24.39 6.13 6.44
C ALA A 957 25.66 6.96 6.69
N GLU A 958 25.52 8.27 6.91
CA GLU A 958 26.63 9.24 6.98
C GLU A 958 27.73 8.93 8.02
N ASN A 959 27.46 8.11 9.04
CA ASN A 959 28.43 7.73 10.09
C ASN A 959 29.16 6.40 9.84
N SER A 960 29.05 5.79 8.65
CA SER A 960 29.69 4.48 8.38
C SER A 960 31.20 4.57 8.11
N SER A 961 31.78 5.77 8.02
CA SER A 961 33.17 6.01 7.63
C SER A 961 34.20 5.80 8.76
N GLU A 962 33.78 5.65 10.01
CA GLU A 962 34.70 5.47 11.16
C GLU A 962 34.72 4.03 11.73
N GLY A 963 33.87 3.12 11.25
CA GLY A 963 33.91 1.70 11.62
C GLY A 963 34.81 0.90 10.69
N PRO A 964 35.48 -0.18 11.15
CA PRO A 964 36.08 -1.11 10.22
C PRO A 964 34.98 -1.60 9.28
N HIS A 965 35.13 -1.39 7.98
CA HIS A 965 34.40 -2.15 6.99
C HIS A 965 34.69 -3.62 7.28
N LEU A 966 33.80 -4.28 8.02
CA LEU A 966 33.72 -5.73 7.99
C LEU A 966 33.41 -6.02 6.53
N ALA A 967 34.42 -6.40 5.77
CA ALA A 967 34.21 -6.96 4.45
C ALA A 967 33.18 -8.06 4.67
N SER A 968 31.94 -7.83 4.23
CA SER A 968 30.94 -8.88 4.19
C SER A 968 31.60 -9.96 3.34
N PRO A 969 31.87 -11.16 3.88
CA PRO A 969 32.54 -12.18 3.12
C PRO A 969 31.69 -12.40 1.87
N THR A 970 32.24 -12.02 0.72
CA THR A 970 31.59 -12.33 -0.54
C THR A 970 31.37 -13.84 -0.55
N LEU A 971 30.14 -14.27 -0.82
CA LEU A 971 29.68 -15.66 -0.77
C LEU A 971 30.46 -16.65 -1.68
N GLY A 972 31.56 -16.22 -2.29
CA GLY A 972 32.54 -17.09 -2.94
C GLY A 972 33.91 -16.91 -2.30
N GLU A 973 34.21 -17.72 -1.27
CA GLU A 973 35.51 -18.39 -1.04
C GLU A 973 35.58 -19.06 0.34
N GLU A 974 34.88 -18.56 1.38
CA GLU A 974 35.03 -19.10 2.74
C GLU A 974 34.18 -20.32 3.12
N VAL A 975 33.29 -20.81 2.24
CA VAL A 975 32.48 -22.02 2.53
C VAL A 975 33.33 -23.30 2.51
N ALA A 976 34.55 -23.27 1.97
CA ALA A 976 35.41 -24.45 1.84
C ALA A 976 36.04 -24.95 3.16
N ASN A 977 35.94 -24.19 4.27
CA ASN A 977 36.53 -24.57 5.56
C ASN A 977 35.52 -24.52 6.72
N LYS A 978 34.27 -24.96 6.52
CA LYS A 978 33.37 -25.21 7.66
C LYS A 978 33.99 -26.32 8.53
N LYS A 979 34.57 -25.95 9.67
CA LYS A 979 34.82 -26.91 10.76
C LYS A 979 33.50 -27.58 11.08
N GLU A 980 33.42 -28.90 10.94
CA GLU A 980 32.30 -29.67 11.48
C GLU A 980 32.24 -29.45 12.99
N VAL A 981 31.33 -28.58 13.43
CA VAL A 981 31.04 -28.41 14.85
C VAL A 981 30.18 -29.61 15.26
N LYS A 982 30.77 -30.54 15.99
CA LYS A 982 30.03 -31.70 16.52
C LYS A 982 29.26 -31.26 17.78
N PRO A 983 27.97 -31.59 17.89
CA PRO A 983 27.21 -31.24 19.08
C PRO A 983 27.76 -31.99 20.30
N ARG A 984 27.88 -31.29 21.44
CA ARG A 984 28.34 -31.87 22.71
C ARG A 984 27.35 -32.90 23.25
N VAL A 985 26.06 -32.70 22.96
CA VAL A 985 24.95 -33.57 23.33
C VAL A 985 24.24 -33.99 22.05
N LYS A 986 24.06 -35.30 21.85
CA LYS A 986 23.35 -35.84 20.69
C LYS A 986 21.93 -36.18 21.10
N ILE A 987 20.98 -35.39 20.62
CA ILE A 987 19.55 -35.65 20.72
C ILE A 987 19.06 -35.81 19.29
N GLU A 988 18.31 -36.87 19.01
CA GLU A 988 17.85 -37.18 17.65
C GLU A 988 16.86 -36.13 17.13
N HIS A 989 15.89 -35.75 17.96
CA HIS A 989 14.90 -34.73 17.66
C HIS A 989 14.79 -33.74 18.84
N PRO A 990 15.70 -32.75 18.94
CA PRO A 990 15.61 -31.76 20.01
C PRO A 990 14.34 -30.94 19.86
N ARG A 991 13.66 -30.68 20.97
CA ARG A 991 12.55 -29.72 21.01
C ARG A 991 13.12 -28.31 21.04
N VAL A 992 12.51 -27.40 20.28
CA VAL A 992 12.95 -26.01 20.21
C VAL A 992 11.75 -25.11 20.48
N PHE A 993 11.76 -24.45 21.63
CA PHE A 993 10.76 -23.46 21.96
C PHE A 993 11.16 -22.10 21.38
N ILE A 994 10.29 -21.51 20.56
CA ILE A 994 10.46 -20.18 19.96
C ILE A 994 9.38 -19.25 20.54
N PRO A 995 9.68 -18.45 21.56
CA PRO A 995 8.69 -17.53 22.13
C PRO A 995 8.38 -16.42 21.13
N ALA A 996 7.09 -16.12 20.94
CA ALA A 996 6.63 -15.02 20.11
C ALA A 996 5.95 -13.97 20.99
N PHE A 997 6.42 -12.72 20.90
CA PHE A 997 5.80 -11.57 21.57
C PHE A 997 4.96 -10.76 20.57
N PRO A 998 4.02 -9.93 21.02
CA PRO A 998 3.36 -8.96 20.15
C PRO A 998 4.39 -8.17 19.32
N GLY A 999 4.24 -8.18 18.00
CA GLY A 999 5.19 -7.58 17.05
C GLY A 999 6.32 -8.50 16.54
N THR A 1000 6.51 -9.69 17.12
CA THR A 1000 7.44 -10.71 16.55
C THR A 1000 6.91 -11.18 15.21
N ASN A 1001 7.76 -11.21 14.17
CA ASN A 1001 7.31 -11.57 12.82
C ASN A 1001 8.07 -12.66 12.05
N CYS A 1002 9.16 -13.19 12.62
CA CYS A 1002 10.03 -14.19 12.00
C CYS A 1002 9.96 -15.57 12.69
N GLU A 1003 8.94 -15.82 13.51
CA GLU A 1003 8.78 -17.05 14.27
C GLU A 1003 8.61 -18.27 13.37
N TYR A 1004 7.83 -18.17 12.28
CA TYR A 1004 7.62 -19.28 11.34
C TYR A 1004 8.89 -19.60 10.54
N ASP A 1005 9.68 -18.59 10.19
CA ASP A 1005 10.96 -18.79 9.48
C ASP A 1005 11.96 -19.51 10.38
N SER A 1006 12.01 -19.09 11.65
CA SER A 1006 12.83 -19.74 12.68
C SER A 1006 12.40 -21.19 12.89
N MET A 1007 11.08 -21.45 13.02
CA MET A 1007 10.54 -22.81 13.14
C MET A 1007 10.96 -23.66 11.94
N ARG A 1008 10.73 -23.20 10.72
CA ARG A 1008 11.09 -23.93 9.50
C ARG A 1008 12.59 -24.25 9.42
N ALA A 1009 13.45 -23.29 9.80
CA ALA A 1009 14.89 -23.50 9.83
C ALA A 1009 15.29 -24.63 10.79
N PHE A 1010 14.72 -24.66 12.00
CA PHE A 1010 14.97 -25.74 12.97
C PHE A 1010 14.38 -27.09 12.52
N ALA A 1011 13.16 -27.10 11.98
CA ALA A 1011 12.52 -28.32 11.49
C ALA A 1011 13.33 -28.98 10.35
N LYS A 1012 13.91 -28.17 9.45
CA LYS A 1012 14.77 -28.66 8.37
C LYS A 1012 16.00 -29.43 8.87
N GLU A 1013 16.52 -29.06 10.03
CA GLU A 1013 17.67 -29.72 10.67
C GLU A 1013 17.24 -30.87 11.62
N GLY A 1014 15.95 -31.26 11.60
CA GLY A 1014 15.43 -32.42 12.33
C GLY A 1014 14.93 -32.13 13.76
N ALA A 1015 14.88 -30.86 14.17
CA ALA A 1015 14.29 -30.46 15.45
C ALA A 1015 12.75 -30.47 15.40
N ILE A 1016 12.12 -30.46 16.58
CA ILE A 1016 10.67 -30.29 16.73
C ILE A 1016 10.43 -28.88 17.29
N PRO A 1017 10.28 -27.87 16.42
CA PRO A 1017 10.05 -26.51 16.86
C PRO A 1017 8.57 -26.29 17.20
N PHE A 1018 8.32 -25.42 18.17
CA PHE A 1018 6.98 -24.93 18.47
C PHE A 1018 7.06 -23.50 18.98
N THR A 1019 5.96 -22.76 18.84
CA THR A 1019 5.87 -21.38 19.28
C THR A 1019 4.68 -21.18 20.21
N MET A 1020 4.76 -20.12 21.00
CA MET A 1020 3.71 -19.68 21.91
C MET A 1020 3.66 -18.16 21.87
N THR A 1021 2.46 -17.61 21.70
CA THR A 1021 2.23 -16.16 21.75
C THR A 1021 2.17 -15.71 23.21
N PHE A 1022 2.98 -14.72 23.58
CA PHE A 1022 2.93 -14.08 24.89
C PHE A 1022 1.69 -13.19 24.98
N ARG A 1023 0.78 -13.49 25.91
CA ARG A 1023 -0.47 -12.73 26.10
C ARG A 1023 -0.27 -11.64 27.16
N ASN A 1024 -0.63 -10.41 26.81
CA ASN A 1024 -0.40 -9.23 27.65
C ASN A 1024 -1.58 -8.25 27.73
N LEU A 1025 -2.81 -8.63 27.34
CA LEU A 1025 -3.97 -7.73 27.48
C LEU A 1025 -4.37 -7.48 28.94
N THR A 1026 -4.09 -8.42 29.84
CA THR A 1026 -4.39 -8.31 31.27
C THR A 1026 -3.23 -8.81 32.13
N THR A 1027 -3.12 -8.32 33.37
CA THR A 1027 -2.12 -8.80 34.35
C THR A 1027 -2.18 -10.31 34.54
N LYS A 1028 -3.39 -10.88 34.58
CA LYS A 1028 -3.59 -12.33 34.69
C LYS A 1028 -3.00 -13.08 33.50
N GLN A 1029 -3.21 -12.59 32.28
CA GLN A 1029 -2.67 -13.21 31.07
C GLN A 1029 -1.13 -13.13 31.01
N ILE A 1030 -0.53 -12.05 31.54
CA ILE A 1030 0.92 -11.92 31.68
C ILE A 1030 1.45 -13.02 32.60
N GLU A 1031 0.87 -13.18 33.79
CA GLU A 1031 1.23 -14.23 34.75
C GLU A 1031 1.09 -15.64 34.13
N GLU A 1032 -0.05 -15.92 33.51
CA GLU A 1032 -0.30 -17.20 32.82
C GLU A 1032 0.72 -17.47 31.70
N SER A 1033 1.10 -16.44 30.94
CA SER A 1033 2.10 -16.57 29.86
C SER A 1033 3.50 -16.84 30.40
N ILE A 1034 3.89 -16.19 31.50
CA ILE A 1034 5.19 -16.45 32.15
C ILE A 1034 5.27 -17.89 32.64
N ASP A 1035 4.21 -18.38 33.31
CA ASP A 1035 4.14 -19.76 33.80
C ASP A 1035 4.19 -20.77 32.64
N GLU A 1036 3.49 -20.49 31.55
CA GLU A 1036 3.49 -21.35 30.36
C GLU A 1036 4.85 -21.37 29.66
N MET A 1037 5.53 -20.22 29.54
CA MET A 1037 6.90 -20.14 29.02
C MET A 1037 7.87 -20.96 29.87
N ALA A 1038 7.86 -20.78 31.20
CA ALA A 1038 8.73 -21.52 32.11
C ALA A 1038 8.53 -23.04 31.96
N LYS A 1039 7.25 -23.47 31.92
CA LYS A 1039 6.90 -24.87 31.69
C LYS A 1039 7.39 -25.40 30.34
N ASN A 1040 7.36 -24.58 29.29
CA ASN A 1040 7.85 -24.98 27.95
C ASN A 1040 9.38 -25.04 27.86
N ILE A 1041 10.09 -24.26 28.68
CA ILE A 1041 11.56 -24.29 28.78
C ILE A 1041 12.05 -25.50 29.60
N ASP A 1042 11.33 -25.87 30.66
CA ASP A 1042 11.69 -26.98 31.55
C ASP A 1042 11.38 -28.38 30.95
N ASN A 1043 10.49 -28.44 29.96
CA ASN A 1043 10.02 -29.65 29.26
C ASN A 1043 10.87 -30.06 28.05
#